data_AF-A0A1I0X3J6-F1
#
_entry.id   AF-A0A1I0X3J6-F1
#
_cell.length_a   1.000
_cell.length_b   1.000
_cell.length_c   1.000
_cell.angle_alpha   90.00
_cell.angle_beta   90.00
_cell.angle_gamma   90.00
#
_symmetry.space_group_name_H-M   'P 1'
#
loop_
_entity.id
_entity.type
_entity.pdbx_description
1 polymer ?
#
loop_
_entity_poly.entity_id
_entity_poly.type
_entity_poly.pdbx_seq_one_letter_code
_entity_poly.pdbx_strand_id
1 'polypeptide(L)'
;MIRTRPSSTAPGGTPARHPVRLIGTTTLALALVAGAGAVAPVHAAAPVPAASVLPAATAPVTLVADSFARTLTGGWGSATTGGSWVSCGGDVAYAVSGGTGRQTARPGATAASILGSAAAVTDADTRVTVALDRPAGSGPAAYASVLGRSVAGAGDYRARVVVTWSGALQLQLSRSATALRTVDVPGVAYAPGTKLAVRLQVTGTAPTTLRAKVWAAGSAEPGAWTVTAQDATAGLQTAGRVGLSTYVAGSAAKELVASWSGLTSTSVVAPNVAPTAAFTPAVRDLAVAVDGSASADVDGTISSWSWSFGDGATSTGPTGTHTYTTGGTYPVTLTVVDDDGATAQVRRDVVVVAPNVAPTAAFTAVAKDLGVALDAGGSRDADGSLASYAWTFGDGSTGSGATAQHAYASAGTYTVGLTVTDDRGATARATRTVTVTKPAGTRVAALQPFASTAFWNTSIGSGAIFESAADTRTRMFLSGTPVINSTRWSIAVFRAKATDPLATVTNLKDGKVYQVRIPAGTAPTYGTDKHVGVIDPDGLWGWEFYKMTQTGPLTWTTTRVVRTDLTGDGMKDGSRASSISFYGGLIRKEELRSLSIRHTLAVGIPNEMLKMGPVWPARTQDGDASLYYSGQIPMGTMLAIPGTVDVTKLGLTPEGLALARALQDYGAHVLIRSSTIALYGEAAVDPAQAANLSTDWRKLYPLMRVLTNNTADNVSGGGTRRVAPLPDLDLTP
;
A
#
# COMPACT_ATOMS: atom_id res chain seq x y z
N MET A 1 34.72 29.26 24.88
CA MET A 1 33.72 30.18 24.27
C MET A 1 32.45 30.04 25.11
N ILE A 2 32.24 30.81 26.18
CA ILE A 2 31.77 32.22 26.21
C ILE A 2 30.47 32.33 25.39
N ARG A 3 29.27 32.55 25.95
CA ARG A 3 28.91 33.66 26.85
C ARG A 3 27.55 33.41 27.54
N THR A 4 27.49 33.75 28.82
CA THR A 4 26.31 34.03 29.66
C THR A 4 25.83 35.49 29.49
N ARG A 5 24.52 35.79 29.60
CA ARG A 5 23.88 36.70 30.60
C ARG A 5 22.42 37.15 30.26
N PRO A 6 21.65 37.68 31.23
CA PRO A 6 20.17 37.68 31.34
C PRO A 6 19.54 39.11 31.45
N SER A 7 18.30 39.19 32.02
CA SER A 7 17.47 40.36 32.45
C SER A 7 16.37 40.78 31.45
N SER A 8 15.05 40.66 31.72
CA SER A 8 14.12 41.27 32.71
C SER A 8 13.55 42.65 32.28
N THR A 9 12.23 42.78 32.14
CA THR A 9 11.37 43.84 32.74
C THR A 9 9.90 43.71 32.30
N ALA A 10 9.00 43.65 33.29
CA ALA A 10 7.58 44.03 33.20
C ALA A 10 7.41 45.50 33.65
N PRO A 11 6.25 46.17 33.49
CA PRO A 11 5.13 46.13 34.47
C PRO A 11 3.74 46.29 33.80
N GLY A 12 2.55 46.20 34.41
CA GLY A 12 2.05 46.07 35.78
C GLY A 12 0.55 46.46 35.79
N GLY A 13 -0.28 45.84 36.66
CA GLY A 13 -1.72 46.16 36.82
C GLY A 13 -2.48 45.16 37.71
N THR A 14 -2.37 45.34 39.03
CA THR A 14 -2.94 44.64 40.21
C THR A 14 -4.46 44.90 40.44
N PRO A 15 -5.13 44.48 41.56
CA PRO A 15 -4.94 43.41 42.58
C PRO A 15 -6.25 42.55 42.79
N ALA A 16 -6.36 41.48 43.62
CA ALA A 16 -6.46 41.52 45.09
C ALA A 16 -6.90 40.17 45.73
N ARG A 17 -6.36 39.91 46.94
CA ARG A 17 -6.95 39.27 48.16
C ARG A 17 -7.03 37.73 48.36
N HIS A 18 -6.08 37.22 49.18
CA HIS A 18 -6.24 36.67 50.56
C HIS A 18 -7.00 35.32 50.83
N PRO A 19 -6.81 34.64 52.00
CA PRO A 19 -5.93 33.45 52.15
C PRO A 19 -6.59 32.25 52.91
N VAL A 20 -5.76 31.30 53.40
CA VAL A 20 -5.88 30.48 54.66
C VAL A 20 -5.94 28.94 54.51
N ARG A 21 -5.12 28.29 55.37
CA ARG A 21 -4.92 26.85 55.71
C ARG A 21 -6.14 26.17 56.37
N LEU A 22 -6.23 24.83 56.29
CA LEU A 22 -6.40 23.82 57.39
C LEU A 22 -6.78 22.46 56.75
N ILE A 23 -5.98 21.38 56.87
CA ILE A 23 -6.00 20.27 57.87
C ILE A 23 -7.41 19.78 58.26
N GLY A 24 -7.72 18.50 58.01
CA GLY A 24 -8.85 17.82 58.65
C GLY A 24 -9.34 16.53 58.00
N THR A 25 -8.83 15.40 58.49
CA THR A 25 -9.36 14.03 58.39
C THR A 25 -10.80 13.89 58.90
N THR A 26 -11.68 13.08 58.27
CA THR A 26 -12.29 11.86 58.87
C THR A 26 -13.28 11.14 57.94
N THR A 27 -13.32 9.82 58.14
CA THR A 27 -14.05 8.71 57.54
C THR A 27 -15.56 8.69 57.89
N LEU A 28 -16.46 8.26 56.98
CA LEU A 28 -17.54 7.30 57.31
C LEU A 28 -18.26 6.68 56.07
N ALA A 29 -18.12 5.34 55.96
CA ALA A 29 -19.10 4.29 55.66
C ALA A 29 -20.20 4.40 54.57
N LEU A 30 -20.08 3.45 53.62
CA LEU A 30 -21.04 2.41 53.18
C LEU A 30 -22.25 2.77 52.28
N ALA A 31 -22.24 2.32 51.01
CA ALA A 31 -23.11 1.24 50.49
C ALA A 31 -22.94 0.97 48.97
N LEU A 32 -22.93 -0.33 48.64
CA LEU A 32 -22.94 -1.04 47.34
C LEU A 32 -23.67 -0.36 46.15
N VAL A 33 -23.13 -0.51 44.92
CA VAL A 33 -23.58 -1.47 43.87
C VAL A 33 -22.47 -1.63 42.80
N ALA A 34 -22.37 -2.85 42.25
CA ALA A 34 -21.36 -3.45 41.39
C ALA A 34 -20.93 -2.69 40.10
N GLY A 35 -19.64 -2.83 39.78
CA GLY A 35 -19.05 -2.54 38.46
C GLY A 35 -17.64 -3.14 38.37
N ALA A 36 -17.48 -4.20 37.57
CA ALA A 36 -16.30 -5.04 37.50
C ALA A 36 -15.07 -4.34 36.89
N GLY A 37 -13.92 -4.55 37.53
CA GLY A 37 -12.59 -4.13 37.06
C GLY A 37 -11.53 -4.82 37.91
N ALA A 38 -11.42 -6.14 37.76
CA ALA A 38 -10.43 -6.94 38.48
C ALA A 38 -9.02 -6.60 37.95
N VAL A 39 -8.26 -5.88 38.76
CA VAL A 39 -6.80 -5.75 38.62
C VAL A 39 -6.22 -7.12 38.98
N ALA A 40 -5.64 -7.80 37.98
CA ALA A 40 -5.01 -9.09 38.17
C ALA A 40 -3.78 -8.96 39.10
N PRO A 41 -3.56 -9.91 40.02
CA PRO A 41 -2.43 -9.89 40.93
C PRO A 41 -1.14 -10.18 40.15
N VAL A 42 -0.09 -9.42 40.47
CA VAL A 42 1.30 -9.71 40.08
C VAL A 42 1.64 -11.09 40.64
N HIS A 43 1.55 -12.12 39.80
CA HIS A 43 1.93 -13.48 40.16
C HIS A 43 3.44 -13.52 40.36
N ALA A 44 3.83 -13.91 41.57
CA ALA A 44 5.20 -14.27 41.90
C ALA A 44 5.73 -15.26 40.86
N ALA A 45 6.94 -15.00 40.37
CA ALA A 45 7.65 -15.88 39.44
C ALA A 45 7.62 -17.32 39.97
N ALA A 46 7.07 -18.23 39.16
CA ALA A 46 7.15 -19.66 39.44
C ALA A 46 8.63 -20.05 39.57
N PRO A 47 8.97 -20.98 40.49
CA PRO A 47 10.35 -21.41 40.65
C PRO A 47 10.83 -22.01 39.33
N VAL A 48 11.97 -21.50 38.84
CA VAL A 48 12.73 -22.09 37.73
C VAL A 48 12.89 -23.58 38.03
N PRO A 49 12.51 -24.51 37.13
CA PRO A 49 12.75 -25.92 37.37
C PRO A 49 14.25 -26.10 37.61
N ALA A 50 14.57 -26.79 38.70
CA ALA A 50 15.94 -27.02 39.14
C ALA A 50 16.80 -27.44 37.94
N ALA A 51 17.91 -26.74 37.74
CA ALA A 51 18.90 -27.08 36.72
C ALA A 51 19.19 -28.58 36.81
N SER A 52 18.79 -29.30 35.76
CA SER A 52 19.14 -30.69 35.55
C SER A 52 20.64 -30.82 35.78
N VAL A 53 21.03 -31.72 36.67
CA VAL A 53 22.41 -31.99 37.03
C VAL A 53 23.21 -32.18 35.74
N LEU A 54 24.17 -31.29 35.49
CA LEU A 54 25.10 -31.39 34.36
C LEU A 54 25.67 -32.82 34.32
N PRO A 55 25.62 -33.55 33.19
CA PRO A 55 26.37 -34.78 33.09
C PRO A 55 27.85 -34.42 33.30
N ALA A 56 28.50 -35.17 34.19
CA ALA A 56 29.88 -34.91 34.56
C ALA A 56 30.78 -35.05 33.33
N ALA A 57 31.65 -34.06 33.11
CA ALA A 57 32.75 -34.14 32.14
C ALA A 57 33.39 -35.53 32.23
N THR A 58 33.56 -36.20 31.10
CA THR A 58 34.09 -37.56 31.02
C THR A 58 35.43 -37.65 31.76
N ALA A 59 35.49 -38.40 32.85
CA ALA A 59 36.70 -38.52 33.66
C ALA A 59 37.78 -39.32 32.90
N PRO A 60 39.08 -39.02 33.10
CA PRO A 60 40.17 -39.80 32.50
C PRO A 60 40.07 -41.29 32.88
N VAL A 61 40.15 -42.17 31.87
CA VAL A 61 40.07 -43.61 32.06
C VAL A 61 41.49 -44.16 32.26
N THR A 62 41.67 -45.09 33.20
CA THR A 62 42.96 -45.79 33.38
C THR A 62 43.16 -46.78 32.24
N LEU A 63 44.20 -46.57 31.44
CA LEU A 63 44.57 -47.43 30.32
C LEU A 63 45.47 -48.58 30.78
N VAL A 64 46.43 -48.25 31.65
CA VAL A 64 47.45 -49.17 32.16
C VAL A 64 47.78 -48.80 33.60
N ALA A 65 47.99 -49.80 34.45
CA ALA A 65 48.56 -49.62 35.78
C ALA A 65 49.41 -50.84 36.16
N ASP A 66 50.59 -50.63 36.71
CA ASP A 66 51.39 -51.69 37.29
C ASP A 66 52.11 -51.20 38.56
N SER A 67 51.72 -51.78 39.69
CA SER A 67 52.36 -51.56 40.99
C SER A 67 53.66 -52.36 41.16
N PHE A 68 53.91 -53.37 40.30
CA PHE A 68 55.02 -54.31 40.42
C PHE A 68 55.05 -55.08 41.75
N ALA A 69 53.90 -55.25 42.41
CA ALA A 69 53.81 -55.86 43.74
C ALA A 69 54.14 -57.37 43.76
N ARG A 70 54.12 -58.04 42.61
CA ARG A 70 54.38 -59.48 42.47
C ARG A 70 55.87 -59.82 42.63
N THR A 71 56.16 -61.11 42.84
CA THR A 71 57.54 -61.62 42.91
C THR A 71 57.76 -62.67 41.82
N LEU A 72 58.61 -62.38 40.84
CA LEU A 72 58.96 -63.28 39.73
C LEU A 72 60.44 -63.13 39.36
N THR A 73 61.07 -64.25 39.01
CA THR A 73 62.42 -64.30 38.42
C THR A 73 62.30 -64.78 36.97
N GLY A 74 62.92 -64.09 36.01
CA GLY A 74 62.81 -64.45 34.60
C GLY A 74 61.55 -63.88 33.95
N GLY A 75 61.30 -62.58 34.12
CA GLY A 75 60.16 -61.90 33.52
C GLY A 75 59.48 -60.88 34.42
N TRP A 76 58.58 -60.12 33.83
CA TRP A 76 57.66 -59.24 34.55
C TRP A 76 56.24 -59.77 34.60
N GLY A 77 55.83 -60.84 33.92
CA GLY A 77 54.44 -61.33 33.99
C GLY A 77 53.41 -60.29 33.55
N SER A 78 52.27 -60.17 34.25
CA SER A 78 51.17 -59.25 33.87
C SER A 78 51.06 -58.05 34.80
N ALA A 79 50.71 -56.89 34.21
CA ALA A 79 50.41 -55.66 34.95
C ALA A 79 49.06 -55.75 35.67
N THR A 80 48.85 -54.88 36.67
CA THR A 80 47.56 -54.75 37.39
C THR A 80 46.43 -54.36 36.43
N THR A 81 46.71 -53.55 35.41
CA THR A 81 45.79 -53.16 34.33
C THR A 81 46.62 -52.99 33.06
N GLY A 82 46.17 -53.52 31.91
CA GLY A 82 46.86 -53.40 30.62
C GLY A 82 47.48 -54.69 30.04
N GLY A 83 47.34 -55.82 30.73
CA GLY A 83 47.71 -57.15 30.23
C GLY A 83 49.15 -57.57 30.52
N SER A 84 49.65 -58.56 29.77
CA SER A 84 50.98 -59.16 29.96
C SER A 84 52.10 -58.31 29.39
N TRP A 85 53.23 -58.21 30.10
CA TRP A 85 54.44 -57.60 29.58
C TRP A 85 55.07 -58.46 28.47
N VAL A 86 55.37 -57.84 27.33
CA VAL A 86 56.07 -58.43 26.19
C VAL A 86 57.49 -57.88 26.18
N SER A 87 58.43 -58.71 26.59
CA SER A 87 59.83 -58.31 26.82
C SER A 87 60.74 -58.70 25.66
N CYS A 88 61.71 -57.83 25.33
CA CYS A 88 62.82 -58.14 24.43
C CYS A 88 64.13 -58.33 25.22
N GLY A 89 65.07 -59.11 24.67
CA GLY A 89 66.37 -59.37 25.31
C GLY A 89 66.43 -60.61 26.23
N GLY A 90 65.36 -61.42 26.24
CA GLY A 90 65.25 -62.66 27.03
C GLY A 90 64.77 -62.44 28.47
N ASP A 91 64.08 -63.44 29.01
CA ASP A 91 63.38 -63.36 30.30
C ASP A 91 64.30 -63.06 31.50
N VAL A 92 65.56 -63.52 31.43
CA VAL A 92 66.57 -63.32 32.48
C VAL A 92 66.97 -61.85 32.71
N ALA A 93 66.66 -60.97 31.75
CA ALA A 93 66.90 -59.52 31.90
C ALA A 93 65.87 -58.83 32.80
N TYR A 94 64.84 -59.57 33.24
CA TYR A 94 63.69 -59.03 33.97
C TYR A 94 63.45 -59.81 35.25
N ALA A 95 63.19 -59.08 36.33
CA ALA A 95 62.68 -59.63 37.57
C ALA A 95 61.76 -58.60 38.22
N VAL A 96 60.86 -59.05 39.08
CA VAL A 96 59.99 -58.14 39.84
C VAL A 96 59.90 -58.66 41.27
N SER A 97 60.02 -57.76 42.25
CA SER A 97 59.91 -58.08 43.68
C SER A 97 59.64 -56.81 44.48
N GLY A 98 58.84 -56.91 45.54
CA GLY A 98 58.66 -55.85 46.53
C GLY A 98 58.18 -54.50 45.96
N GLY A 99 57.31 -54.51 44.94
CA GLY A 99 56.80 -53.28 44.32
C GLY A 99 57.75 -52.65 43.29
N THR A 100 58.80 -53.37 42.89
CA THR A 100 59.82 -52.87 41.96
C THR A 100 60.05 -53.86 40.81
N GLY A 101 59.86 -53.38 39.58
CA GLY A 101 60.26 -54.07 38.36
C GLY A 101 61.71 -53.77 38.02
N ARG A 102 62.57 -54.78 38.07
CA ARG A 102 63.98 -54.71 37.67
C ARG A 102 64.16 -55.04 36.20
N GLN A 103 64.89 -54.20 35.48
CA GLN A 103 65.27 -54.38 34.07
C GLN A 103 66.79 -54.26 33.94
N THR A 104 67.45 -55.24 33.34
CA THR A 104 68.92 -55.28 33.20
C THR A 104 69.33 -55.23 31.74
N ALA A 105 70.00 -54.15 31.36
CA ALA A 105 70.54 -53.95 30.02
C ALA A 105 72.03 -54.34 29.97
N ARG A 106 72.37 -55.29 29.09
CA ARG A 106 73.77 -55.61 28.78
C ARG A 106 74.42 -54.50 27.97
N PRO A 107 75.75 -54.30 28.05
CA PRO A 107 76.47 -53.38 27.17
C PRO A 107 76.10 -53.59 25.70
N GLY A 108 75.56 -52.55 25.05
CA GLY A 108 75.20 -52.58 23.63
C GLY A 108 73.83 -53.19 23.33
N ALA A 109 73.13 -53.74 24.32
CA ALA A 109 71.79 -54.31 24.16
C ALA A 109 70.73 -53.42 24.81
N THR A 110 69.56 -53.35 24.19
CA THR A 110 68.38 -52.72 24.78
C THR A 110 67.56 -53.79 25.52
N ALA A 111 67.26 -53.53 26.79
CA ALA A 111 66.16 -54.20 27.46
C ALA A 111 64.93 -53.31 27.29
N ALA A 112 63.87 -53.81 26.65
CA ALA A 112 62.58 -53.11 26.56
C ALA A 112 61.44 -54.10 26.82
N SER A 113 60.41 -53.64 27.52
CA SER A 113 59.18 -54.40 27.71
C SER A 113 57.98 -53.50 27.42
N ILE A 114 57.00 -54.02 26.71
CA ILE A 114 55.80 -53.30 26.24
C ILE A 114 54.58 -54.10 26.65
N LEU A 115 53.52 -53.44 27.11
CA LEU A 115 52.31 -54.15 27.54
C LEU A 115 51.50 -54.69 26.37
N GLY A 116 51.13 -55.96 26.43
CA GLY A 116 50.74 -56.80 25.30
C GLY A 116 49.36 -56.53 24.70
N SER A 117 48.31 -56.26 25.49
CA SER A 117 46.97 -56.09 24.93
C SER A 117 45.94 -55.56 25.93
N ALA A 118 45.38 -54.37 25.63
CA ALA A 118 43.97 -53.97 25.80
C ALA A 118 43.75 -52.49 25.44
N ALA A 119 44.76 -51.62 25.57
CA ALA A 119 44.62 -50.18 25.40
C ALA A 119 45.69 -49.61 24.46
N ALA A 120 45.72 -50.09 23.21
CA ALA A 120 46.44 -49.33 22.19
C ALA A 120 45.67 -48.02 22.00
N VAL A 121 46.33 -46.90 22.29
CA VAL A 121 45.71 -45.57 22.23
C VAL A 121 46.56 -44.63 21.41
N THR A 122 45.91 -43.64 20.82
CA THR A 122 46.61 -42.47 20.30
C THR A 122 47.05 -41.61 21.47
N ASP A 123 46.19 -41.40 22.48
CA ASP A 123 46.46 -40.44 23.54
C ASP A 123 46.71 -41.10 24.90
N ALA A 124 47.85 -40.80 25.52
CA ALA A 124 48.27 -41.40 26.78
C ALA A 124 49.01 -40.38 27.66
N ASP A 125 48.70 -40.39 28.95
CA ASP A 125 49.45 -39.68 30.00
C ASP A 125 50.06 -40.71 30.97
N THR A 126 51.32 -41.04 30.75
CA THR A 126 52.05 -42.07 31.47
C THR A 126 52.92 -41.47 32.58
N ARG A 127 52.82 -42.03 33.78
CA ARG A 127 53.63 -41.70 34.96
C ARG A 127 54.32 -42.96 35.47
N VAL A 128 55.58 -42.83 35.88
CA VAL A 128 56.36 -43.93 36.49
C VAL A 128 57.53 -43.36 37.30
N THR A 129 58.00 -44.11 38.30
CA THR A 129 59.25 -43.80 39.00
C THR A 129 60.36 -44.74 38.56
N VAL A 130 61.56 -44.21 38.31
CA VAL A 130 62.74 -44.98 37.92
C VAL A 130 63.97 -44.66 38.78
N ALA A 131 64.78 -45.67 39.06
CA ALA A 131 66.13 -45.52 39.60
C ALA A 131 67.10 -46.41 38.83
N LEU A 132 68.30 -45.90 38.56
CA LEU A 132 69.42 -46.57 37.90
C LEU A 132 70.56 -46.85 38.88
N ASP A 133 71.23 -47.99 38.74
CA ASP A 133 72.35 -48.38 39.63
C ASP A 133 73.72 -47.78 39.23
N ARG A 134 73.77 -46.92 38.21
CA ARG A 134 75.02 -46.39 37.67
C ARG A 134 75.68 -45.32 38.57
N PRO A 135 76.95 -45.47 38.96
CA PRO A 135 77.74 -44.42 39.60
C PRO A 135 78.22 -43.32 38.64
N ALA A 136 78.33 -42.08 39.15
CA ALA A 136 78.96 -40.99 38.41
C ALA A 136 80.43 -41.35 38.09
N GLY A 137 80.91 -41.00 36.89
CA GLY A 137 82.28 -41.30 36.44
C GLY A 137 82.53 -42.73 35.96
N SER A 138 81.51 -43.61 35.92
CA SER A 138 81.69 -45.05 35.65
C SER A 138 81.54 -45.49 34.17
N GLY A 139 81.67 -44.57 33.21
CA GLY A 139 81.61 -44.88 31.76
C GLY A 139 80.54 -44.09 30.98
N PRO A 140 80.07 -44.61 29.81
CA PRO A 140 79.14 -43.87 28.94
C PRO A 140 77.79 -43.58 29.62
N ALA A 141 76.99 -42.67 29.07
CA ALA A 141 75.69 -42.31 29.66
C ALA A 141 74.75 -43.52 29.81
N ALA A 142 73.88 -43.47 30.83
CA ALA A 142 72.81 -44.44 31.04
C ALA A 142 71.45 -43.86 30.63
N TYR A 143 70.61 -44.73 30.06
CA TYR A 143 69.35 -44.32 29.46
C TYR A 143 68.20 -45.15 30.03
N ALA A 144 67.21 -44.47 30.60
CA ALA A 144 65.93 -45.03 30.99
C ALA A 144 64.82 -44.34 30.19
N SER A 145 63.95 -45.09 29.54
CA SER A 145 62.92 -44.56 28.64
C SER A 145 61.53 -45.01 29.03
N VAL A 146 60.60 -44.06 29.07
CA VAL A 146 59.17 -44.29 29.11
C VAL A 146 58.64 -44.20 27.68
N LEU A 147 58.04 -45.27 27.17
CA LEU A 147 57.45 -45.31 25.83
C LEU A 147 55.97 -44.98 25.98
N GLY A 148 55.55 -43.83 25.45
CA GLY A 148 54.16 -43.38 25.55
C GLY A 148 53.29 -43.90 24.39
N ARG A 149 53.90 -44.22 23.25
CA ARG A 149 53.24 -44.84 22.10
C ARG A 149 54.25 -45.69 21.33
N SER A 150 54.13 -47.01 21.40
CA SER A 150 54.92 -47.97 20.63
C SER A 150 54.02 -48.70 19.64
N VAL A 151 54.34 -48.57 18.35
CA VAL A 151 53.59 -49.16 17.24
C VAL A 151 54.44 -50.26 16.61
N ALA A 152 53.91 -51.48 16.62
CA ALA A 152 54.61 -52.65 16.10
C ALA A 152 55.03 -52.43 14.63
N GLY A 153 56.32 -52.62 14.34
CA GLY A 153 56.89 -52.44 13.00
C GLY A 153 57.21 -50.98 12.61
N ALA A 154 56.70 -49.98 13.32
CA ALA A 154 56.91 -48.55 13.00
C ALA A 154 57.85 -47.81 13.97
N GLY A 155 58.03 -48.33 15.19
CA GLY A 155 58.89 -47.73 16.22
C GLY A 155 58.09 -47.19 17.40
N ASP A 156 58.60 -46.16 18.06
CA ASP A 156 57.94 -45.58 19.23
C ASP A 156 58.25 -44.10 19.47
N TYR A 157 57.37 -43.46 20.23
CA TYR A 157 57.65 -42.18 20.88
C TYR A 157 57.96 -42.39 22.36
N ARG A 158 59.06 -41.81 22.82
CA ARG A 158 59.55 -41.99 24.19
C ARG A 158 60.08 -40.70 24.83
N ALA A 159 59.96 -40.64 26.15
CA ALA A 159 60.75 -39.77 27.00
C ALA A 159 61.93 -40.57 27.54
N ARG A 160 63.15 -40.11 27.25
CA ARG A 160 64.40 -40.74 27.67
C ARG A 160 65.08 -39.86 28.72
N VAL A 161 65.16 -40.39 29.93
CA VAL A 161 65.96 -39.86 31.03
C VAL A 161 67.40 -40.30 30.81
N VAL A 162 68.30 -39.32 30.67
CA VAL A 162 69.73 -39.54 30.41
C VAL A 162 70.51 -39.13 31.65
N VAL A 163 71.21 -40.10 32.25
CA VAL A 163 72.22 -39.82 33.28
C VAL A 163 73.57 -39.77 32.58
N THR A 164 74.15 -38.58 32.48
CA THR A 164 75.44 -38.36 31.80
C THR A 164 76.59 -38.95 32.62
N TRP A 165 77.78 -38.99 32.02
CA TRP A 165 78.99 -39.46 32.71
C TRP A 165 79.32 -38.65 33.97
N SER A 166 78.93 -37.37 34.02
CA SER A 166 79.15 -36.49 35.17
C SER A 166 78.08 -36.62 36.27
N GLY A 167 77.04 -37.44 36.06
CA GLY A 167 75.89 -37.54 36.96
C GLY A 167 74.85 -36.42 36.76
N ALA A 168 75.00 -35.59 35.73
CA ALA A 168 73.98 -34.62 35.34
C ALA A 168 72.80 -35.32 34.64
N LEU A 169 71.62 -34.72 34.77
CA LEU A 169 70.38 -35.25 34.21
C LEU A 169 69.97 -34.49 32.96
N GLN A 170 69.66 -35.22 31.88
CA GLN A 170 68.99 -34.67 30.70
C GLN A 170 67.67 -35.39 30.46
N LEU A 171 66.69 -34.68 29.89
CA LEU A 171 65.45 -35.25 29.42
C LEU A 171 65.34 -35.05 27.91
N GLN A 172 65.14 -36.16 27.21
CA GLN A 172 65.05 -36.21 25.76
C GLN A 172 63.69 -36.75 25.32
N LEU A 173 63.03 -36.07 24.39
CA LEU A 173 61.95 -36.64 23.60
C LEU A 173 62.53 -37.21 22.33
N SER A 174 62.20 -38.46 21.99
CA SER A 174 62.75 -39.12 20.81
C SER A 174 61.71 -39.97 20.07
N ARG A 175 61.93 -40.09 18.76
CA ARG A 175 61.32 -41.09 17.88
C ARG A 175 62.28 -42.27 17.76
N SER A 176 61.99 -43.37 18.43
CA SER A 176 62.89 -44.51 18.56
C SER A 176 64.29 -44.06 19.04
N ALA A 177 65.34 -44.23 18.23
CA ALA A 177 66.69 -43.77 18.52
C ALA A 177 66.94 -42.28 18.19
N THR A 178 66.11 -41.65 17.36
CA THR A 178 66.29 -40.27 16.89
C THR A 178 65.76 -39.26 17.89
N ALA A 179 66.63 -38.41 18.43
CA ALA A 179 66.25 -37.31 19.31
C ALA A 179 65.41 -36.27 18.56
N LEU A 180 64.25 -35.91 19.09
CA LEU A 180 63.43 -34.79 18.62
C LEU A 180 63.83 -33.51 19.36
N ARG A 181 64.03 -33.61 20.69
CA ARG A 181 64.48 -32.50 21.53
C ARG A 181 65.16 -33.02 22.79
N THR A 182 66.23 -32.37 23.22
CA THR A 182 66.96 -32.67 24.48
C THR A 182 67.06 -31.41 25.31
N VAL A 183 66.85 -31.51 26.62
CA VAL A 183 66.94 -30.41 27.58
C VAL A 183 67.67 -30.89 28.84
N ASP A 184 68.59 -30.08 29.35
CA ASP A 184 69.22 -30.32 30.66
C ASP A 184 68.23 -30.07 31.79
N VAL A 185 68.21 -30.92 32.81
CA VAL A 185 67.29 -30.81 33.95
C VAL A 185 68.04 -30.20 35.14
N PRO A 186 67.89 -28.89 35.40
CA PRO A 186 68.63 -28.23 36.47
C PRO A 186 68.15 -28.71 37.85
N GLY A 187 69.06 -28.69 38.82
CA GLY A 187 68.72 -28.93 40.23
C GLY A 187 68.60 -30.40 40.64
N VAL A 188 68.90 -31.36 39.76
CA VAL A 188 68.93 -32.79 40.10
C VAL A 188 70.32 -33.36 39.78
N ALA A 189 71.14 -33.55 40.82
CA ALA A 189 72.39 -34.30 40.74
C ALA A 189 72.10 -35.78 41.00
N TYR A 190 72.34 -36.64 40.02
CA TYR A 190 71.98 -38.04 40.11
C TYR A 190 73.07 -38.87 40.82
N ALA A 191 72.69 -39.60 41.87
CA ALA A 191 73.50 -40.65 42.49
C ALA A 191 72.85 -42.05 42.28
N PRO A 192 73.61 -43.16 42.30
CA PRO A 192 73.06 -44.51 42.20
C PRO A 192 71.84 -44.72 43.10
N GLY A 193 70.76 -45.25 42.54
CA GLY A 193 69.52 -45.50 43.28
C GLY A 193 68.63 -44.27 43.54
N THR A 194 69.03 -43.07 43.10
CA THR A 194 68.17 -41.88 43.17
C THR A 194 66.87 -42.14 42.41
N LYS A 195 65.73 -41.97 43.07
CA LYS A 195 64.42 -42.17 42.46
C LYS A 195 63.98 -40.92 41.71
N LEU A 196 63.65 -41.09 40.44
CA LEU A 196 63.16 -40.04 39.55
C LEU A 196 61.72 -40.33 39.14
N ALA A 197 60.82 -39.40 39.42
CA ALA A 197 59.46 -39.45 38.89
C ALA A 197 59.46 -38.89 37.46
N VAL A 198 58.82 -39.61 36.54
CA VAL A 198 58.74 -39.27 35.12
C VAL A 198 57.28 -39.22 34.72
N ARG A 199 56.89 -38.17 33.99
CA ARG A 199 55.59 -38.07 33.32
C ARG A 199 55.81 -37.79 31.83
N LEU A 200 55.16 -38.56 30.98
CA LEU A 200 55.14 -38.42 29.53
C LEU A 200 53.70 -38.38 29.05
N GLN A 201 53.32 -37.30 28.38
CA GLN A 201 52.06 -37.15 27.67
C GLN A 201 52.29 -37.22 26.16
N VAL A 202 51.52 -38.07 25.49
CA VAL A 202 51.46 -38.22 24.03
C VAL A 202 50.03 -37.95 23.59
N THR A 203 49.80 -36.97 22.73
CA THR A 203 48.44 -36.58 22.28
C THR A 203 48.37 -36.25 20.79
N GLY A 204 47.24 -36.56 20.17
CA GLY A 204 46.93 -36.23 18.79
C GLY A 204 47.63 -37.13 17.77
N THR A 205 47.20 -37.00 16.53
CA THR A 205 47.75 -37.67 15.34
C THR A 205 47.85 -36.65 14.22
N ALA A 206 48.99 -36.58 13.55
CA ALA A 206 49.29 -35.68 12.43
C ALA A 206 49.18 -34.16 12.76
N PRO A 207 50.05 -33.59 13.63
CA PRO A 207 51.19 -34.21 14.28
C PRO A 207 50.86 -34.76 15.68
N THR A 208 51.63 -35.76 16.10
CA THR A 208 51.65 -36.18 17.50
C THR A 208 52.42 -35.16 18.33
N THR A 209 51.83 -34.72 19.45
CA THR A 209 52.49 -33.85 20.43
C THR A 209 53.03 -34.67 21.60
N LEU A 210 54.29 -34.42 21.96
CA LEU A 210 55.02 -35.09 23.03
C LEU A 210 55.40 -34.08 24.09
N ARG A 211 55.07 -34.35 25.35
CA ARG A 211 55.46 -33.51 26.50
C ARG A 211 55.98 -34.39 27.62
N ALA A 212 57.12 -34.03 28.20
CA ALA A 212 57.66 -34.79 29.31
C ALA A 212 58.27 -33.90 30.39
N LYS A 213 58.28 -34.43 31.60
CA LYS A 213 58.99 -33.87 32.75
C LYS A 213 59.54 -34.97 33.63
N VAL A 214 60.63 -34.66 34.30
CA VAL A 214 61.32 -35.54 35.25
C VAL A 214 61.74 -34.71 36.45
N TRP A 215 61.57 -35.26 37.65
CA TRP A 215 61.94 -34.62 38.91
C TRP A 215 62.32 -35.67 39.96
N ALA A 216 62.98 -35.24 41.04
CA ALA A 216 63.29 -36.14 42.15
C ALA A 216 61.99 -36.63 42.83
N ALA A 217 61.84 -37.94 42.98
CA ALA A 217 60.65 -38.51 43.63
C ALA A 217 60.55 -38.04 45.08
N GLY A 218 59.34 -37.66 45.50
CA GLY A 218 59.09 -37.05 46.82
C GLY A 218 59.14 -35.51 46.83
N SER A 219 59.64 -34.88 45.76
CA SER A 219 59.48 -33.43 45.54
C SER A 219 58.18 -33.11 44.79
N ALA A 220 57.71 -31.86 44.88
CA ALA A 220 56.52 -31.40 44.17
C ALA A 220 56.67 -31.54 42.64
N GLU A 221 55.62 -32.02 41.97
CA GLU A 221 55.58 -32.13 40.51
C GLU A 221 55.68 -30.72 39.89
N PRO A 222 56.62 -30.46 38.96
CA PRO A 222 56.71 -29.18 38.27
C PRO A 222 55.41 -28.85 37.53
N GLY A 223 54.91 -27.62 37.68
CA GLY A 223 53.71 -27.15 36.98
C GLY A 223 53.89 -27.07 35.45
N ALA A 224 55.07 -26.61 35.00
CA ALA A 224 55.42 -26.53 33.58
C ALA A 224 56.01 -27.87 33.07
N TRP A 225 55.80 -28.14 31.78
CA TRP A 225 56.48 -29.23 31.08
C TRP A 225 57.95 -28.88 30.86
N THR A 226 58.86 -29.79 31.21
CA THR A 226 60.31 -29.60 31.03
C THR A 226 60.68 -29.57 29.55
N VAL A 227 60.05 -30.42 28.74
CA VAL A 227 60.31 -30.51 27.30
C VAL A 227 59.02 -30.83 26.53
N THR A 228 58.87 -30.18 25.38
CA THR A 228 57.77 -30.40 24.42
C THR A 228 58.34 -30.51 23.01
N ALA A 229 57.80 -31.42 22.20
CA ALA A 229 58.12 -31.60 20.78
C ALA A 229 56.88 -32.07 20.00
N GLN A 230 56.93 -31.97 18.67
CA GLN A 230 55.92 -32.51 17.75
C GLN A 230 56.59 -33.37 16.69
N ASP A 231 55.92 -34.41 16.22
CA ASP A 231 56.38 -35.26 15.12
C ASP A 231 55.20 -35.82 14.32
N ALA A 232 55.36 -35.91 13.00
CA ALA A 232 54.32 -36.33 12.06
C ALA A 232 54.67 -37.62 11.29
N THR A 233 55.60 -38.44 11.79
CA THR A 233 56.00 -39.68 11.12
C THR A 233 54.81 -40.60 10.91
N ALA A 234 54.44 -40.88 9.66
CA ALA A 234 53.20 -41.55 9.28
C ALA A 234 52.92 -42.86 10.06
N GLY A 235 53.91 -43.75 10.17
CA GLY A 235 53.77 -45.03 10.87
C GLY A 235 53.51 -44.94 12.38
N LEU A 236 53.73 -43.76 13.00
CA LEU A 236 53.51 -43.51 14.42
C LEU A 236 52.27 -42.66 14.72
N GLN A 237 51.47 -42.32 13.71
CA GLN A 237 50.22 -41.57 13.87
C GLN A 237 49.01 -42.48 14.15
N THR A 238 49.23 -43.73 14.52
CA THR A 238 48.20 -44.70 14.86
C THR A 238 48.28 -45.09 16.33
N ALA A 239 47.27 -45.80 16.83
CA ALA A 239 47.24 -46.26 18.22
C ALA A 239 48.44 -47.17 18.54
N GLY A 240 49.11 -46.91 19.66
CA GLY A 240 50.27 -47.67 20.12
C GLY A 240 50.19 -48.01 21.60
N ARG A 241 51.17 -48.77 22.08
CA ARG A 241 51.21 -49.29 23.46
C ARG A 241 52.23 -48.56 24.33
N VAL A 242 52.01 -48.60 25.63
CA VAL A 242 52.94 -48.07 26.63
C VAL A 242 53.99 -49.13 26.98
N GLY A 243 55.21 -48.71 27.26
CA GLY A 243 56.31 -49.60 27.65
C GLY A 243 57.43 -48.89 28.39
N LEU A 244 58.41 -49.68 28.84
CA LEU A 244 59.60 -49.22 29.56
C LEU A 244 60.85 -49.81 28.92
N SER A 245 61.90 -49.01 28.79
CA SER A 245 63.16 -49.47 28.18
C SER A 245 64.38 -48.90 28.89
N THR A 246 65.41 -49.73 28.99
CA THR A 246 66.71 -49.38 29.55
C THR A 246 67.81 -49.73 28.54
N TYR A 247 68.77 -48.82 28.38
CA TYR A 247 69.90 -49.00 27.47
C TYR A 247 71.18 -48.42 28.05
N VAL A 248 72.30 -49.07 27.72
CA VAL A 248 73.65 -48.57 27.97
C VAL A 248 74.53 -48.89 26.76
N ALA A 249 75.43 -47.98 26.40
CA ALA A 249 76.32 -48.16 25.25
C ALA A 249 77.22 -49.40 25.38
N GLY A 250 77.60 -49.98 24.24
CA GLY A 250 78.48 -51.17 24.17
C GLY A 250 79.86 -50.99 24.80
N SER A 251 80.31 -49.75 24.94
CA SER A 251 81.55 -49.38 25.64
C SER A 251 81.45 -49.44 27.17
N ALA A 252 80.30 -49.79 27.74
CA ALA A 252 80.16 -49.93 29.19
C ALA A 252 80.83 -51.21 29.72
N ALA A 253 81.52 -51.10 30.84
CA ALA A 253 82.21 -52.22 31.48
C ALA A 253 81.29 -53.21 32.21
N LYS A 254 80.06 -52.79 32.57
CA LYS A 254 79.07 -53.58 33.31
C LYS A 254 77.67 -53.35 32.76
N GLU A 255 76.78 -54.29 33.06
CA GLU A 255 75.34 -54.16 32.82
C GLU A 255 74.77 -52.95 33.57
N LEU A 256 73.67 -52.39 33.07
CA LEU A 256 72.91 -51.30 33.70
C LEU A 256 71.59 -51.87 34.23
N VAL A 257 71.28 -51.58 35.50
CA VAL A 257 70.03 -51.99 36.12
C VAL A 257 69.13 -50.79 36.34
N ALA A 258 67.92 -50.85 35.79
CA ALA A 258 66.82 -49.94 36.11
C ALA A 258 65.81 -50.62 37.04
N SER A 259 65.37 -49.87 38.03
CA SER A 259 64.33 -50.22 39.00
C SER A 259 63.13 -49.31 38.77
N TRP A 260 62.01 -49.89 38.36
CA TRP A 260 60.77 -49.19 38.01
C TRP A 260 59.69 -49.44 39.07
N SER A 261 58.90 -48.42 39.41
CA SER A 261 57.77 -48.56 40.34
C SER A 261 56.64 -47.61 40.01
N GLY A 262 55.41 -48.00 40.36
CA GLY A 262 54.20 -47.16 40.25
C GLY A 262 53.89 -46.69 38.84
N LEU A 263 53.85 -47.59 37.86
CA LEU A 263 53.47 -47.25 36.49
C LEU A 263 51.95 -47.02 36.43
N THR A 264 51.52 -45.88 35.87
CA THR A 264 50.13 -45.60 35.55
C THR A 264 50.04 -44.84 34.23
N SER A 265 49.12 -45.21 33.34
CA SER A 265 48.79 -44.44 32.13
C SER A 265 47.28 -44.24 32.04
N THR A 266 46.83 -43.02 31.78
CA THR A 266 45.42 -42.66 31.61
C THR A 266 45.16 -42.07 30.23
N SER A 267 43.89 -42.09 29.78
CA SER A 267 43.47 -41.34 28.60
C SER A 267 43.65 -39.84 28.84
N VAL A 268 43.80 -39.08 27.75
CA VAL A 268 43.77 -37.61 27.79
C VAL A 268 42.40 -37.16 27.32
N VAL A 269 41.68 -36.44 28.17
CA VAL A 269 40.39 -35.83 27.81
C VAL A 269 40.66 -34.40 27.38
N ALA A 270 40.26 -34.03 26.16
CA ALA A 270 40.32 -32.66 25.71
C ALA A 270 39.27 -31.82 26.46
N PRO A 271 39.51 -30.54 26.78
CA PRO A 271 38.47 -29.69 27.36
C PRO A 271 37.32 -29.51 26.35
N ASN A 272 36.08 -29.74 26.79
CA ASN A 272 34.87 -29.48 25.98
C ASN A 272 34.81 -28.01 25.54
N VAL A 273 34.49 -27.77 24.27
CA VAL A 273 34.21 -26.45 23.70
C VAL A 273 32.70 -26.24 23.63
N ALA A 274 32.17 -25.27 24.39
CA ALA A 274 30.73 -25.01 24.40
C ALA A 274 30.15 -24.74 22.98
N PRO A 275 28.89 -25.16 22.72
CA PRO A 275 28.29 -25.05 21.40
C PRO A 275 28.01 -23.60 21.00
N THR A 276 27.69 -23.37 19.73
CA THR A 276 27.19 -22.09 19.23
C THR A 276 25.69 -22.18 18.93
N ALA A 277 24.89 -21.38 19.64
CA ALA A 277 23.44 -21.30 19.44
C ALA A 277 23.09 -20.32 18.30
N ALA A 278 22.25 -20.74 17.36
CA ALA A 278 21.75 -19.91 16.28
C ALA A 278 20.32 -20.29 15.89
N PHE A 279 19.48 -19.30 15.58
CA PHE A 279 18.15 -19.56 15.03
C PHE A 279 17.63 -18.47 14.10
N THR A 280 16.59 -18.83 13.34
CA THR A 280 15.82 -17.94 12.47
C THR A 280 14.33 -17.98 12.86
N PRO A 281 13.69 -16.83 13.16
CA PRO A 281 12.24 -16.75 13.34
C PRO A 281 11.51 -16.45 12.01
N ALA A 282 10.31 -17.00 11.86
CA ALA A 282 9.35 -16.68 10.80
C ALA A 282 8.02 -16.28 11.44
N VAL A 283 7.53 -15.08 11.16
CA VAL A 283 6.33 -14.51 11.79
C VAL A 283 5.19 -14.41 10.79
N ARG A 284 3.98 -14.78 11.23
CA ARG A 284 2.72 -14.54 10.52
C ARG A 284 1.66 -14.08 11.52
N ASP A 285 1.31 -12.80 11.45
CA ASP A 285 0.44 -12.14 12.43
C ASP A 285 0.94 -12.39 13.86
N LEU A 286 0.13 -13.06 14.69
CA LEU A 286 0.43 -13.42 16.08
C LEU A 286 1.19 -14.74 16.20
N ALA A 287 1.40 -15.48 15.12
CA ALA A 287 2.11 -16.76 15.15
C ALA A 287 3.59 -16.57 14.80
N VAL A 288 4.46 -17.28 15.51
CA VAL A 288 5.89 -17.40 15.20
C VAL A 288 6.26 -18.88 15.05
N ALA A 289 7.05 -19.19 14.04
CA ALA A 289 7.80 -20.43 13.91
C ALA A 289 9.29 -20.12 14.06
N VAL A 290 10.03 -21.00 14.74
CA VAL A 290 11.47 -20.86 14.98
C VAL A 290 12.21 -22.11 14.54
N ASP A 291 13.40 -21.90 13.97
CA ASP A 291 14.29 -22.96 13.51
C ASP A 291 15.70 -22.73 14.04
N GLY A 292 16.15 -23.62 14.93
CA GLY A 292 17.46 -23.62 15.57
C GLY A 292 18.44 -24.64 14.99
N SER A 293 18.13 -25.28 13.86
CA SER A 293 18.95 -26.32 13.23
C SER A 293 20.33 -25.84 12.77
N ALA A 294 20.54 -24.52 12.67
CA ALA A 294 21.83 -23.91 12.37
C ALA A 294 22.78 -23.84 13.59
N SER A 295 22.34 -24.25 14.78
CA SER A 295 23.21 -24.38 15.95
C SER A 295 24.23 -25.50 15.73
N ALA A 296 25.45 -25.31 16.19
CA ALA A 296 26.56 -26.23 15.92
C ALA A 296 27.48 -26.39 17.11
N ASP A 297 28.14 -27.52 17.16
CA ASP A 297 29.21 -27.83 18.09
C ASP A 297 30.45 -28.31 17.31
N VAL A 298 31.64 -27.87 17.73
CA VAL A 298 32.87 -28.02 16.94
C VAL A 298 33.64 -29.29 17.28
N ASP A 299 33.51 -29.78 18.51
CA ASP A 299 34.13 -31.00 19.02
C ASP A 299 33.11 -32.09 19.36
N GLY A 300 31.80 -31.81 19.25
CA GLY A 300 30.74 -32.78 19.53
C GLY A 300 29.44 -32.57 18.73
N THR A 301 28.31 -32.87 19.37
CA THR A 301 26.96 -32.78 18.81
C THR A 301 25.99 -32.10 19.77
N ILE A 302 24.96 -31.42 19.25
CA ILE A 302 23.91 -30.85 20.08
C ILE A 302 22.98 -31.95 20.59
N SER A 303 22.86 -32.08 21.91
CA SER A 303 22.02 -33.06 22.60
C SER A 303 20.59 -32.57 22.86
N SER A 304 20.38 -31.25 23.01
CA SER A 304 19.03 -30.70 23.23
C SER A 304 18.87 -29.23 22.81
N TRP A 305 17.62 -28.86 22.53
CA TRP A 305 17.16 -27.51 22.21
C TRP A 305 15.97 -27.15 23.09
N SER A 306 15.99 -25.98 23.70
CA SER A 306 14.87 -25.43 24.47
C SER A 306 14.63 -23.97 24.12
N TRP A 307 13.35 -23.63 23.98
CA TRP A 307 12.87 -22.32 23.54
C TRP A 307 12.10 -21.64 24.67
N SER A 308 12.31 -20.34 24.83
CA SER A 308 11.44 -19.45 25.60
C SER A 308 10.94 -18.35 24.68
N PHE A 309 9.63 -18.16 24.60
CA PHE A 309 8.99 -17.18 23.70
C PHE A 309 8.84 -15.80 24.33
N GLY A 310 9.29 -15.61 25.59
CA GLY A 310 9.30 -14.30 26.25
C GLY A 310 7.97 -13.88 26.89
N ASP A 311 6.92 -14.69 26.78
CA ASP A 311 5.62 -14.53 27.45
C ASP A 311 5.34 -15.65 28.48
N GLY A 312 6.35 -16.46 28.80
CA GLY A 312 6.27 -17.61 29.68
C GLY A 312 6.02 -18.94 28.95
N ALA A 313 5.67 -18.93 27.67
CA ALA A 313 5.57 -20.14 26.87
C ALA A 313 6.96 -20.70 26.52
N THR A 314 7.04 -22.03 26.44
CA THR A 314 8.27 -22.76 26.12
C THR A 314 8.03 -23.86 25.08
N SER A 315 9.06 -24.24 24.35
CA SER A 315 9.05 -25.42 23.46
C SER A 315 10.39 -26.15 23.51
N THR A 316 10.46 -27.37 22.98
CA THR A 316 11.67 -28.19 22.89
C THR A 316 11.84 -28.75 21.49
N GLY A 317 13.07 -29.09 21.13
CA GLY A 317 13.42 -29.63 19.81
C GLY A 317 13.97 -28.57 18.87
N PRO A 318 14.53 -28.99 17.71
CA PRO A 318 15.26 -28.09 16.81
C PRO A 318 14.37 -27.04 16.15
N THR A 319 13.06 -27.27 16.12
CA THR A 319 12.05 -26.31 15.64
C THR A 319 10.95 -26.14 16.69
N GLY A 320 10.22 -25.03 16.61
CA GLY A 320 9.09 -24.75 17.50
C GLY A 320 8.11 -23.76 16.89
N THR A 321 6.89 -23.75 17.40
CA THR A 321 5.86 -22.77 17.04
C THR A 321 5.18 -22.23 18.29
N HIS A 322 4.71 -20.99 18.22
CA HIS A 322 3.93 -20.34 19.28
C HIS A 322 3.00 -19.28 18.69
N THR A 323 1.87 -19.03 19.34
CA THR A 323 0.91 -17.99 18.96
C THR A 323 0.65 -17.08 20.15
N TYR A 324 0.98 -15.81 20.01
CA TYR A 324 0.77 -14.80 21.03
C TYR A 324 -0.70 -14.35 21.09
N THR A 325 -1.16 -13.88 22.25
CA THR A 325 -2.52 -13.35 22.40
C THR A 325 -2.64 -11.88 21.99
N THR A 326 -1.53 -11.15 21.95
CA THR A 326 -1.49 -9.71 21.68
C THR A 326 -0.27 -9.35 20.85
N GLY A 327 -0.43 -8.39 19.94
CA GLY A 327 0.69 -7.85 19.16
C GLY A 327 1.73 -7.18 20.07
N GLY A 328 3.01 -7.28 19.71
CA GLY A 328 4.09 -6.75 20.53
C GLY A 328 5.46 -7.24 20.08
N THR A 329 6.49 -6.84 20.82
CA THR A 329 7.86 -7.33 20.66
C THR A 329 8.18 -8.31 21.77
N TYR A 330 8.47 -9.56 21.40
CA TYR A 330 8.70 -10.66 22.33
C TYR A 330 10.13 -11.18 22.22
N PRO A 331 10.83 -11.35 23.34
CA PRO A 331 12.19 -11.84 23.30
C PRO A 331 12.28 -13.36 23.25
N VAL A 332 12.50 -13.90 22.07
CA VAL A 332 12.63 -15.33 21.85
C VAL A 332 14.07 -15.76 22.13
N THR A 333 14.24 -16.73 23.02
CA THR A 333 15.55 -17.25 23.44
C THR A 333 15.64 -18.73 23.13
N LEU A 334 16.71 -19.14 22.44
CA LEU A 334 17.11 -20.53 22.26
C LEU A 334 18.24 -20.85 23.23
N THR A 335 18.11 -21.95 23.97
CA THR A 335 19.20 -22.60 24.72
C THR A 335 19.48 -23.96 24.10
N VAL A 336 20.75 -24.22 23.78
CA VAL A 336 21.23 -25.53 23.31
C VAL A 336 22.22 -26.12 24.31
N VAL A 337 22.27 -27.45 24.37
CA VAL A 337 23.22 -28.22 25.19
C VAL A 337 23.95 -29.20 24.28
N ASP A 338 25.27 -29.34 24.40
CA ASP A 338 26.06 -30.34 23.67
C ASP A 338 26.00 -31.73 24.33
N ASP A 339 26.71 -32.72 23.77
CA ASP A 339 26.80 -34.09 24.29
C ASP A 339 27.70 -34.25 25.52
N ASP A 340 28.54 -33.25 25.81
CA ASP A 340 29.40 -33.17 27.01
C ASP A 340 28.83 -32.26 28.12
N GLY A 341 27.60 -31.77 27.93
CA GLY A 341 26.81 -31.01 28.90
C GLY A 341 27.04 -29.49 28.93
N ALA A 342 27.86 -28.90 28.06
CA ALA A 342 27.99 -27.44 28.01
C ALA A 342 26.83 -26.80 27.26
N THR A 343 26.53 -25.55 27.63
CA THR A 343 25.30 -24.85 27.21
C THR A 343 25.63 -23.54 26.51
N ALA A 344 24.85 -23.20 25.48
CA ALA A 344 24.89 -21.88 24.84
C ALA A 344 23.49 -21.31 24.64
N GLN A 345 23.39 -19.98 24.64
CA GLN A 345 22.13 -19.26 24.45
C GLN A 345 22.25 -18.16 23.41
N VAL A 346 21.15 -17.95 22.67
CA VAL A 346 20.98 -16.81 21.77
C VAL A 346 19.56 -16.25 21.92
N ARG A 347 19.45 -14.92 21.90
CA ARG A 347 18.18 -14.19 22.02
C ARG A 347 17.95 -13.32 20.79
N ARG A 348 16.71 -13.27 20.29
CA ARG A 348 16.26 -12.30 19.29
C ARG A 348 14.91 -11.71 19.68
N ASP A 349 14.76 -10.42 19.47
CA ASP A 349 13.47 -9.75 19.64
C ASP A 349 12.61 -9.98 18.39
N VAL A 350 11.45 -10.59 18.57
CA VAL A 350 10.50 -10.96 17.51
C VAL A 350 9.28 -10.06 17.62
N VAL A 351 8.98 -9.33 16.54
CA VAL A 351 7.80 -8.47 16.47
C VAL A 351 6.65 -9.23 15.83
N VAL A 352 5.52 -9.32 16.52
CA VAL A 352 4.27 -9.92 16.04
C VAL A 352 3.16 -8.87 16.08
N VAL A 353 2.23 -8.96 15.13
CA VAL A 353 1.13 -7.98 14.99
C VAL A 353 -0.20 -8.72 14.93
N ALA A 354 -1.27 -8.10 15.43
CA ALA A 354 -2.60 -8.67 15.29
C ALA A 354 -2.98 -8.77 13.78
N PRO A 355 -3.77 -9.78 13.37
CA PRO A 355 -4.29 -9.87 12.01
C PRO A 355 -5.02 -8.59 11.61
N ASN A 356 -4.95 -8.20 10.34
CA ASN A 356 -5.65 -7.00 9.86
C ASN A 356 -7.17 -7.20 9.80
N VAL A 357 -7.92 -6.25 10.34
CA VAL A 357 -9.38 -6.20 10.23
C VAL A 357 -9.74 -5.27 9.07
N ALA A 358 -10.45 -5.79 8.06
CA ALA A 358 -10.85 -4.97 6.92
C ALA A 358 -11.71 -3.76 7.35
N PRO A 359 -11.59 -2.61 6.66
CA PRO A 359 -12.34 -1.42 7.02
C PRO A 359 -13.84 -1.58 6.76
N THR A 360 -14.65 -0.66 7.29
CA THR A 360 -16.07 -0.51 6.94
C THR A 360 -16.24 0.71 6.04
N ALA A 361 -16.71 0.51 4.81
CA ALA A 361 -17.06 1.59 3.90
C ALA A 361 -18.48 2.10 4.20
N ALA A 362 -18.63 3.42 4.32
CA ALA A 362 -19.94 4.06 4.43
C ALA A 362 -19.87 5.51 3.92
N PHE A 363 -20.93 5.95 3.23
CA PHE A 363 -20.99 7.31 2.72
C PHE A 363 -22.41 7.87 2.62
N THR A 364 -22.47 9.19 2.50
CA THR A 364 -23.66 9.96 2.17
C THR A 364 -23.54 10.57 0.77
N ALA A 365 -24.69 10.78 0.14
CA ALA A 365 -24.79 11.39 -1.18
C ALA A 365 -25.91 12.42 -1.17
N VAL A 366 -25.61 13.61 -1.69
CA VAL A 366 -26.56 14.73 -1.84
C VAL A 366 -26.58 15.12 -3.31
N ALA A 367 -27.69 14.85 -3.98
CA ALA A 367 -27.90 15.28 -5.36
C ALA A 367 -28.50 16.68 -5.40
N LYS A 368 -28.01 17.50 -6.33
CA LYS A 368 -28.59 18.79 -6.68
C LYS A 368 -28.46 18.99 -8.18
N ASP A 369 -29.60 19.14 -8.86
CA ASP A 369 -29.66 19.17 -10.31
C ASP A 369 -28.89 17.98 -10.91
N LEU A 370 -28.01 18.24 -11.87
CA LEU A 370 -27.15 17.23 -12.50
C LEU A 370 -25.89 16.93 -11.67
N GLY A 371 -25.69 17.58 -10.52
CA GLY A 371 -24.56 17.37 -9.64
C GLY A 371 -24.85 16.42 -8.48
N VAL A 372 -23.82 15.75 -7.99
CA VAL A 372 -23.83 15.01 -6.72
C VAL A 372 -22.60 15.38 -5.88
N ALA A 373 -22.81 15.63 -4.60
CA ALA A 373 -21.77 15.71 -3.58
C ALA A 373 -21.78 14.45 -2.71
N LEU A 374 -20.60 13.89 -2.45
CA LEU A 374 -20.39 12.64 -1.74
C LEU A 374 -19.46 12.85 -0.55
N ASP A 375 -19.78 12.20 0.56
CA ASP A 375 -18.99 12.26 1.79
C ASP A 375 -18.86 10.88 2.44
N ALA A 376 -17.64 10.37 2.51
CA ALA A 376 -17.27 9.09 3.10
C ALA A 376 -16.96 9.16 4.61
N GLY A 377 -17.29 10.26 5.31
CA GLY A 377 -16.99 10.46 6.73
C GLY A 377 -17.58 9.41 7.70
N GLY A 378 -18.49 8.56 7.23
CA GLY A 378 -18.98 7.40 7.99
C GLY A 378 -18.10 6.16 7.91
N SER A 379 -17.09 6.15 7.02
CA SER A 379 -16.15 5.04 6.86
C SER A 379 -15.19 4.98 8.04
N ARG A 380 -14.83 3.77 8.47
CA ARG A 380 -13.98 3.55 9.64
C ARG A 380 -13.12 2.32 9.47
N ASP A 381 -11.97 2.34 10.12
CA ASP A 381 -11.13 1.17 10.33
C ASP A 381 -11.04 0.89 11.83
N ALA A 382 -11.16 -0.38 12.22
CA ALA A 382 -11.30 -0.78 13.62
C ALA A 382 -9.94 -0.97 14.32
N ASP A 383 -8.90 -1.29 13.55
CA ASP A 383 -7.56 -1.57 14.08
C ASP A 383 -6.44 -0.74 13.43
N GLY A 384 -6.82 0.25 12.61
CA GLY A 384 -5.88 1.09 11.87
C GLY A 384 -6.49 2.41 11.38
N SER A 385 -6.06 2.83 10.20
CA SER A 385 -6.48 4.08 9.57
C SER A 385 -6.79 3.89 8.10
N LEU A 386 -7.67 4.74 7.54
CA LEU A 386 -8.02 4.68 6.12
C LEU A 386 -6.95 5.38 5.28
N ALA A 387 -6.28 4.62 4.41
CA ALA A 387 -5.22 5.10 3.53
C ALA A 387 -5.76 5.77 2.25
N SER A 388 -6.88 5.29 1.69
CA SER A 388 -7.43 5.87 0.45
C SER A 388 -8.92 5.63 0.25
N TYR A 389 -9.51 6.46 -0.63
CA TYR A 389 -10.92 6.46 -1.02
C TYR A 389 -11.00 6.53 -2.55
N ALA A 390 -11.72 5.61 -3.17
CA ALA A 390 -11.94 5.56 -4.62
C ALA A 390 -13.43 5.47 -4.93
N TRP A 391 -13.90 6.29 -5.87
CA TRP A 391 -15.30 6.43 -6.24
C TRP A 391 -15.55 5.95 -7.67
N THR A 392 -16.71 5.32 -7.88
CA THR A 392 -17.29 5.08 -9.21
C THR A 392 -18.65 5.76 -9.27
N PHE A 393 -18.92 6.55 -10.32
CA PHE A 393 -20.12 7.39 -10.37
C PHE A 393 -21.31 6.75 -11.11
N GLY A 394 -21.12 5.56 -11.70
CA GLY A 394 -22.17 4.80 -12.39
C GLY A 394 -22.37 5.16 -13.88
N ASP A 395 -21.63 6.15 -14.39
CA ASP A 395 -21.63 6.57 -15.80
C ASP A 395 -20.29 6.27 -16.52
N GLY A 396 -19.43 5.47 -15.87
CA GLY A 396 -18.08 5.12 -16.36
C GLY A 396 -16.97 6.04 -15.84
N SER A 397 -17.28 7.16 -15.20
CA SER A 397 -16.28 8.05 -14.58
C SER A 397 -15.94 7.64 -13.13
N THR A 398 -14.80 8.13 -12.65
CA THR A 398 -14.23 7.79 -11.32
C THR A 398 -13.68 9.01 -10.60
N GLY A 399 -13.53 8.91 -9.28
CA GLY A 399 -12.98 9.96 -8.43
C GLY A 399 -12.21 9.41 -7.23
N SER A 400 -11.63 10.30 -6.43
CA SER A 400 -10.87 9.93 -5.22
C SER A 400 -11.05 10.96 -4.10
N GLY A 401 -10.60 10.62 -2.89
CA GLY A 401 -10.67 11.47 -1.70
C GLY A 401 -11.88 11.18 -0.81
N ALA A 402 -11.81 11.59 0.46
CA ALA A 402 -12.86 11.34 1.45
C ALA A 402 -14.20 12.03 1.08
N THR A 403 -14.12 13.14 0.33
CA THR A 403 -15.26 13.80 -0.29
C THR A 403 -15.06 13.87 -1.80
N ALA A 404 -16.12 13.75 -2.57
CA ALA A 404 -16.09 13.89 -4.02
C ALA A 404 -17.29 14.67 -4.54
N GLN A 405 -17.14 15.31 -5.69
CA GLN A 405 -18.24 15.92 -6.43
C GLN A 405 -18.22 15.42 -7.87
N HIS A 406 -19.39 15.20 -8.46
CA HIS A 406 -19.52 14.76 -9.84
C HIS A 406 -20.73 15.42 -10.52
N ALA A 407 -20.63 15.66 -11.83
CA ALA A 407 -21.70 16.23 -12.64
C ALA A 407 -22.06 15.27 -13.79
N TYR A 408 -23.33 14.90 -13.88
CA TYR A 408 -23.86 13.99 -14.89
C TYR A 408 -24.30 14.74 -16.15
N ALA A 409 -24.06 14.13 -17.32
CA ALA A 409 -24.47 14.70 -18.60
C ALA A 409 -25.99 14.70 -18.83
N SER A 410 -26.71 13.78 -18.17
CA SER A 410 -28.16 13.56 -18.34
C SER A 410 -28.83 13.35 -16.99
N ALA A 411 -30.12 13.72 -16.90
CA ALA A 411 -30.94 13.33 -15.76
C ALA A 411 -31.15 11.81 -15.77
N GLY A 412 -31.17 11.20 -14.60
CA GLY A 412 -31.23 9.75 -14.48
C GLY A 412 -30.94 9.26 -13.06
N THR A 413 -30.95 7.94 -12.89
CA THR A 413 -30.54 7.28 -11.65
C THR A 413 -29.24 6.54 -11.89
N TYR A 414 -28.25 6.77 -11.02
CA TYR A 414 -26.90 6.24 -11.12
C TYR A 414 -26.52 5.49 -9.85
N THR A 415 -25.80 4.37 -9.99
CA THR A 415 -25.26 3.62 -8.85
C THR A 415 -23.84 4.12 -8.56
N VAL A 416 -23.70 4.86 -7.46
CA VAL A 416 -22.41 5.34 -6.98
C VAL A 416 -21.78 4.29 -6.07
N GLY A 417 -20.51 3.98 -6.28
CA GLY A 417 -19.71 3.07 -5.45
C GLY A 417 -18.56 3.79 -4.75
N LEU A 418 -18.31 3.41 -3.50
CA LEU A 418 -17.12 3.76 -2.73
C LEU A 418 -16.31 2.49 -2.48
N THR A 419 -15.00 2.56 -2.72
CA THR A 419 -14.02 1.60 -2.20
C THR A 419 -13.09 2.34 -1.25
N VAL A 420 -12.97 1.89 -0.01
CA VAL A 420 -11.96 2.38 0.95
C VAL A 420 -10.89 1.33 1.15
N THR A 421 -9.64 1.78 1.33
CA THR A 421 -8.48 0.93 1.61
C THR A 421 -7.87 1.37 2.92
N ASP A 422 -7.58 0.43 3.82
CA ASP A 422 -6.88 0.70 5.08
C ASP A 422 -5.35 0.84 4.89
N ASP A 423 -4.65 1.12 5.99
CA ASP A 423 -3.20 1.30 6.06
C ASP A 423 -2.40 -0.02 5.94
N ARG A 424 -3.08 -1.17 5.90
CA ARG A 424 -2.50 -2.49 5.63
C ARG A 424 -2.97 -3.12 4.33
N GLY A 425 -3.68 -2.35 3.49
CA GLY A 425 -4.08 -2.71 2.14
C GLY A 425 -5.38 -3.51 2.01
N ALA A 426 -6.12 -3.80 3.09
CA ALA A 426 -7.44 -4.42 2.93
C ALA A 426 -8.48 -3.38 2.48
N THR A 427 -9.53 -3.86 1.81
CA THR A 427 -10.51 -2.98 1.16
C THR A 427 -11.94 -3.35 1.51
N ALA A 428 -12.81 -2.35 1.51
CA ALA A 428 -14.25 -2.54 1.65
C ALA A 428 -15.02 -1.65 0.68
N ARG A 429 -16.25 -2.07 0.33
CA ARG A 429 -17.08 -1.38 -0.64
C ARG A 429 -18.47 -1.05 -0.09
N ALA A 430 -18.98 0.10 -0.49
CA ALA A 430 -20.37 0.51 -0.28
C ALA A 430 -20.95 1.05 -1.60
N THR A 431 -22.23 0.87 -1.83
CA THR A 431 -22.94 1.42 -3.00
C THR A 431 -24.22 2.14 -2.58
N ARG A 432 -24.60 3.18 -3.32
CA ARG A 432 -25.88 3.90 -3.20
C ARG A 432 -26.39 4.31 -4.56
N THR A 433 -27.71 4.23 -4.76
CA THR A 433 -28.38 4.83 -5.92
C THR A 433 -28.61 6.32 -5.69
N VAL A 434 -28.28 7.15 -6.68
CA VAL A 434 -28.47 8.60 -6.67
C VAL A 434 -29.31 8.99 -7.88
N THR A 435 -30.37 9.74 -7.68
CA THR A 435 -31.19 10.30 -8.76
C THR A 435 -30.86 11.78 -8.94
N VAL A 436 -30.47 12.16 -10.16
CA VAL A 436 -30.15 13.53 -10.56
C VAL A 436 -31.15 14.03 -11.59
N THR A 437 -31.47 15.32 -11.52
CA THR A 437 -32.52 15.97 -12.33
C THR A 437 -31.94 17.19 -13.04
N LYS A 438 -32.54 17.69 -14.13
CA LYS A 438 -32.00 18.92 -14.75
C LYS A 438 -32.27 20.14 -13.85
N PRO A 439 -31.37 21.16 -13.83
CA PRO A 439 -31.63 22.40 -13.10
C PRO A 439 -32.93 23.05 -13.57
N ALA A 440 -33.74 23.49 -12.61
CA ALA A 440 -34.84 24.41 -12.88
C ALA A 440 -34.27 25.68 -13.55
N GLY A 441 -34.70 25.98 -14.78
CA GLY A 441 -34.13 27.04 -15.63
C GLY A 441 -33.42 26.56 -16.91
N THR A 442 -33.27 25.25 -17.11
CA THR A 442 -32.92 24.68 -18.41
C THR A 442 -34.12 24.83 -19.36
N ARG A 443 -33.96 25.58 -20.47
CA ARG A 443 -34.99 25.93 -21.49
C ARG A 443 -36.21 24.99 -21.49
N VAL A 444 -37.32 25.45 -20.90
CA VAL A 444 -38.57 24.71 -20.87
C VAL A 444 -39.32 25.02 -22.17
N ALA A 445 -39.56 24.01 -23.00
CA ALA A 445 -40.31 24.14 -24.26
C ALA A 445 -41.76 24.67 -24.08
N ALA A 446 -42.24 24.83 -22.84
CA ALA A 446 -43.52 25.45 -22.52
C ALA A 446 -43.45 26.99 -22.40
N LEU A 447 -42.25 27.59 -22.36
CA LEU A 447 -42.04 29.03 -22.08
C LEU A 447 -41.62 29.89 -23.29
N GLN A 448 -41.68 29.39 -24.53
CA GLN A 448 -41.38 30.21 -25.70
C GLN A 448 -42.64 30.30 -26.56
N PRO A 449 -43.16 31.53 -26.73
CA PRO A 449 -42.45 32.57 -27.47
C PRO A 449 -42.19 33.91 -26.72
N PHE A 450 -42.49 34.04 -25.42
CA PHE A 450 -42.58 35.35 -24.74
C PHE A 450 -41.53 35.64 -23.66
N ALA A 451 -40.50 34.80 -23.48
CA ALA A 451 -39.50 35.05 -22.45
C ALA A 451 -38.72 36.36 -22.74
N SER A 452 -38.59 37.22 -21.73
CA SER A 452 -37.92 38.52 -21.84
C SER A 452 -36.39 38.41 -22.00
N THR A 453 -35.83 37.28 -21.57
CA THR A 453 -34.41 36.91 -21.68
C THR A 453 -34.07 36.41 -23.08
N ALA A 454 -35.08 36.22 -23.92
CA ALA A 454 -34.88 35.78 -25.28
C ALA A 454 -34.27 36.94 -26.09
N PHE A 455 -32.99 36.79 -26.45
CA PHE A 455 -32.11 37.85 -26.98
C PHE A 455 -32.53 38.35 -28.38
N TRP A 456 -33.45 37.65 -29.04
CA TRP A 456 -34.02 38.03 -30.33
C TRP A 456 -35.04 39.18 -30.23
N ASN A 457 -35.43 39.55 -29.02
CA ASN A 457 -36.43 40.59 -28.80
C ASN A 457 -35.81 41.99 -28.97
N THR A 458 -36.41 42.81 -29.83
CA THR A 458 -36.01 44.21 -30.03
C THR A 458 -36.67 45.07 -28.97
N SER A 459 -35.89 45.50 -27.98
CA SER A 459 -36.43 46.20 -26.82
C SER A 459 -36.98 47.57 -27.17
N ILE A 460 -38.15 47.92 -26.66
CA ILE A 460 -38.67 49.28 -26.80
C ILE A 460 -37.71 50.23 -26.08
N GLY A 461 -37.00 51.02 -26.89
CA GLY A 461 -36.05 51.98 -26.39
C GLY A 461 -36.72 53.04 -25.52
N SER A 462 -35.99 53.56 -24.54
CA SER A 462 -36.49 54.63 -23.64
C SER A 462 -37.08 55.84 -24.39
N GLY A 463 -36.53 56.18 -25.56
CA GLY A 463 -36.99 57.27 -26.44
C GLY A 463 -38.16 56.96 -27.37
N ALA A 464 -38.83 55.80 -27.24
CA ALA A 464 -40.00 55.47 -28.07
C ALA A 464 -41.18 56.42 -27.80
N ILE A 465 -41.76 56.96 -28.88
CA ILE A 465 -42.96 57.80 -28.85
C ILE A 465 -44.14 56.95 -29.33
N PHE A 466 -45.24 57.01 -28.60
CA PHE A 466 -46.46 56.26 -28.90
C PHE A 466 -47.46 57.19 -29.57
N GLU A 467 -48.07 56.75 -30.66
CA GLU A 467 -49.26 57.41 -31.18
C GLU A 467 -50.35 57.47 -30.12
N SER A 468 -51.19 58.50 -30.21
CA SER A 468 -52.46 58.52 -29.52
C SER A 468 -53.37 57.42 -30.08
N ALA A 469 -54.32 56.95 -29.25
CA ALA A 469 -55.34 56.01 -29.74
C ALA A 469 -56.20 56.60 -30.87
N ALA A 470 -56.24 57.93 -31.00
CA ALA A 470 -56.99 58.65 -32.01
C ALA A 470 -56.20 58.89 -33.30
N ASP A 471 -54.89 58.62 -33.32
CA ASP A 471 -54.07 58.80 -34.52
C ASP A 471 -54.44 57.77 -35.57
N THR A 472 -54.40 58.19 -36.83
CA THR A 472 -55.02 57.46 -37.94
C THR A 472 -54.45 56.05 -38.13
N ARG A 473 -53.14 55.83 -37.96
CA ARG A 473 -52.52 54.49 -38.13
C ARG A 473 -52.88 53.56 -36.98
N THR A 474 -52.80 54.05 -35.74
CA THR A 474 -53.25 53.30 -34.58
C THR A 474 -54.74 52.98 -34.64
N ARG A 475 -55.61 53.94 -35.03
CA ARG A 475 -57.04 53.68 -35.22
C ARG A 475 -57.31 52.63 -36.30
N MET A 476 -56.60 52.69 -37.43
CA MET A 476 -56.73 51.66 -38.46
C MET A 476 -56.27 50.30 -37.94
N PHE A 477 -55.14 50.24 -37.24
CA PHE A 477 -54.65 48.98 -36.67
C PHE A 477 -55.70 48.38 -35.75
N LEU A 478 -56.27 49.18 -34.85
CA LEU A 478 -57.25 48.78 -33.84
C LEU A 478 -58.65 48.52 -34.40
N SER A 479 -58.91 48.83 -35.68
CA SER A 479 -60.20 48.53 -36.32
C SER A 479 -60.36 47.05 -36.72
N GLY A 480 -59.25 46.29 -36.71
CA GLY A 480 -59.25 44.87 -37.03
C GLY A 480 -59.76 43.98 -35.88
N THR A 481 -59.98 42.70 -36.19
CA THR A 481 -60.30 41.69 -35.18
C THR A 481 -59.04 40.90 -34.82
N PRO A 482 -58.57 40.92 -33.56
CA PRO A 482 -57.37 40.19 -33.15
C PRO A 482 -57.66 38.70 -32.97
N VAL A 483 -56.80 37.86 -33.56
CA VAL A 483 -56.76 36.41 -33.35
C VAL A 483 -55.33 35.95 -33.03
N ILE A 484 -55.20 34.80 -32.38
CA ILE A 484 -53.94 34.07 -32.29
C ILE A 484 -54.00 32.89 -33.28
N ASN A 485 -52.91 32.67 -34.02
CA ASN A 485 -52.75 31.53 -34.94
C ASN A 485 -53.89 31.35 -35.96
N SER A 486 -53.97 32.25 -36.94
CA SER A 486 -54.88 32.13 -38.09
C SER A 486 -54.78 30.76 -38.77
N THR A 487 -55.91 30.06 -38.92
CA THR A 487 -56.00 28.73 -39.53
C THR A 487 -55.59 28.68 -41.00
N ARG A 488 -55.49 29.84 -41.67
CA ARG A 488 -55.18 29.94 -43.09
C ARG A 488 -53.70 30.20 -43.39
N TRP A 489 -52.96 30.83 -42.47
CA TRP A 489 -51.59 31.31 -42.73
C TRP A 489 -50.59 31.09 -41.58
N SER A 490 -50.98 30.37 -40.52
CA SER A 490 -50.04 30.00 -39.43
C SER A 490 -49.26 28.75 -39.80
N ILE A 491 -48.01 28.67 -39.37
CA ILE A 491 -47.13 27.52 -39.60
C ILE A 491 -47.41 26.44 -38.55
N ALA A 492 -47.67 25.20 -38.98
CA ALA A 492 -47.97 24.08 -38.08
C ALA A 492 -46.66 23.52 -37.48
N VAL A 493 -46.54 23.54 -36.15
CA VAL A 493 -45.36 23.08 -35.40
C VAL A 493 -45.79 22.02 -34.39
N PHE A 494 -45.09 20.89 -34.39
CA PHE A 494 -45.37 19.73 -33.53
C PHE A 494 -44.14 19.37 -32.69
N ARG A 495 -44.35 18.71 -31.55
CA ARG A 495 -43.26 18.15 -30.73
C ARG A 495 -43.37 16.63 -30.67
N ALA A 496 -42.32 15.95 -31.09
CA ALA A 496 -42.20 14.51 -31.02
C ALA A 496 -41.96 14.03 -29.59
N LYS A 497 -42.51 12.87 -29.26
CA LYS A 497 -42.20 12.08 -28.08
C LYS A 497 -41.20 10.98 -28.45
N ALA A 498 -40.46 10.48 -27.47
CA ALA A 498 -39.54 9.36 -27.69
C ALA A 498 -40.28 8.10 -28.20
N THR A 499 -41.57 7.99 -27.87
CA THR A 499 -42.48 6.92 -28.28
C THR A 499 -43.10 7.12 -29.66
N ASP A 500 -42.97 8.30 -30.27
CA ASP A 500 -43.54 8.54 -31.61
C ASP A 500 -42.76 7.75 -32.66
N PRO A 501 -43.46 7.22 -33.69
CA PRO A 501 -42.83 6.37 -34.70
C PRO A 501 -41.86 7.17 -35.56
N LEU A 502 -40.79 6.51 -35.99
CA LEU A 502 -39.82 7.09 -36.92
C LEU A 502 -40.40 7.04 -38.33
N ALA A 503 -40.61 8.21 -38.92
CA ALA A 503 -41.17 8.36 -40.25
C ALA A 503 -40.06 8.68 -41.27
N THR A 504 -40.26 8.19 -42.48
CA THR A 504 -39.36 8.41 -43.61
C THR A 504 -39.87 9.61 -44.42
N VAL A 505 -39.07 10.67 -44.51
CA VAL A 505 -39.39 11.88 -45.28
C VAL A 505 -38.46 12.00 -46.49
N THR A 506 -39.01 11.97 -47.69
CA THR A 506 -38.25 12.10 -48.94
C THR A 506 -38.37 13.49 -49.53
N ASN A 507 -37.25 14.18 -49.74
CA ASN A 507 -37.22 15.45 -50.44
C ASN A 507 -37.24 15.21 -51.96
N LEU A 508 -38.32 15.64 -52.60
CA LEU A 508 -38.57 15.44 -54.03
C LEU A 508 -37.67 16.29 -54.94
N LYS A 509 -37.01 17.31 -54.41
CA LYS A 509 -36.10 18.15 -55.21
C LYS A 509 -34.71 17.55 -55.38
N ASP A 510 -34.20 16.87 -54.37
CA ASP A 510 -32.82 16.34 -54.34
C ASP A 510 -32.75 14.83 -54.06
N GLY A 511 -33.89 14.17 -53.87
CA GLY A 511 -34.01 12.73 -53.60
C GLY A 511 -33.59 12.29 -52.19
N LYS A 512 -33.17 13.22 -51.31
CA LYS A 512 -32.66 12.86 -49.98
C LYS A 512 -33.76 12.35 -49.07
N VAL A 513 -33.43 11.35 -48.26
CA VAL A 513 -34.34 10.69 -47.33
C VAL A 513 -33.91 10.97 -45.89
N TYR A 514 -34.85 11.36 -45.04
CA TYR A 514 -34.64 11.70 -43.64
C TYR A 514 -35.50 10.81 -42.75
N GLN A 515 -34.95 10.41 -41.60
CA GLN A 515 -35.69 9.68 -40.58
C GLN A 515 -36.01 10.64 -39.44
N VAL A 516 -37.29 10.92 -39.24
CA VAL A 516 -37.76 11.95 -38.29
C VAL A 516 -38.93 11.38 -37.50
N ARG A 517 -38.93 11.56 -36.18
CA ARG A 517 -40.07 11.13 -35.35
C ARG A 517 -41.20 12.11 -35.59
N ILE A 518 -42.28 11.67 -36.21
CA ILE A 518 -43.42 12.52 -36.55
C ILE A 518 -44.61 12.10 -35.69
N PRO A 519 -45.17 12.99 -34.86
CA PRO A 519 -46.35 12.69 -34.06
C PRO A 519 -47.53 12.22 -34.91
N ALA A 520 -48.30 11.27 -34.39
CA ALA A 520 -49.56 10.87 -34.99
C ALA A 520 -50.52 12.06 -35.07
N GLY A 521 -51.16 12.27 -36.22
CA GLY A 521 -52.06 13.41 -36.45
C GLY A 521 -51.36 14.69 -36.92
N THR A 522 -50.05 14.66 -37.18
CA THR A 522 -49.34 15.77 -37.83
C THR A 522 -50.03 16.11 -39.16
N ALA A 523 -50.39 17.39 -39.34
CA ALA A 523 -51.09 17.86 -40.54
C ALA A 523 -50.39 19.11 -41.09
N PRO A 524 -49.99 19.13 -42.37
CA PRO A 524 -49.46 20.33 -43.01
C PRO A 524 -50.50 21.45 -43.08
N THR A 525 -50.02 22.69 -43.08
CA THR A 525 -50.90 23.87 -43.26
C THR A 525 -51.69 23.80 -44.57
N TYR A 526 -52.88 24.40 -44.59
CA TYR A 526 -53.75 24.43 -45.77
C TYR A 526 -53.13 25.21 -46.95
N GLY A 527 -53.57 24.94 -48.18
CA GLY A 527 -53.12 25.62 -49.39
C GLY A 527 -51.96 24.93 -50.12
N THR A 528 -51.31 25.65 -51.05
CA THR A 528 -50.28 25.09 -51.94
C THR A 528 -48.89 24.97 -51.32
N ASP A 529 -48.68 25.63 -50.17
CA ASP A 529 -47.35 25.82 -49.58
C ASP A 529 -47.04 24.80 -48.46
N LYS A 530 -48.06 24.30 -47.76
CA LYS A 530 -48.04 23.15 -46.81
C LYS A 530 -46.77 23.05 -45.95
N HIS A 531 -46.64 23.94 -44.96
CA HIS A 531 -45.50 23.96 -44.03
C HIS A 531 -45.74 23.02 -42.83
N VAL A 532 -44.68 22.39 -42.34
CA VAL A 532 -44.68 21.59 -41.10
C VAL A 532 -43.37 21.78 -40.35
N GLY A 533 -43.45 21.93 -39.04
CA GLY A 533 -42.32 21.85 -38.11
C GLY A 533 -42.46 20.65 -37.17
N VAL A 534 -41.36 19.96 -36.85
CA VAL A 534 -41.32 18.90 -35.82
C VAL A 534 -40.09 19.05 -34.91
N ILE A 535 -40.31 19.24 -33.61
CA ILE A 535 -39.24 19.29 -32.58
C ILE A 535 -38.95 17.86 -32.10
N ASP A 536 -37.67 17.49 -32.02
CA ASP A 536 -37.22 16.18 -31.52
C ASP A 536 -37.54 16.01 -30.01
N PRO A 537 -37.65 14.76 -29.50
CA PRO A 537 -38.13 14.51 -28.14
C PRO A 537 -37.28 15.11 -27.02
N ASP A 538 -35.97 15.16 -27.23
CA ASP A 538 -35.02 15.77 -26.32
C ASP A 538 -35.11 17.31 -26.29
N GLY A 539 -35.87 17.89 -27.22
CA GLY A 539 -36.05 19.33 -27.37
C GLY A 539 -34.82 20.06 -27.92
N LEU A 540 -33.81 19.32 -28.40
CA LEU A 540 -32.54 19.90 -28.81
C LEU A 540 -32.52 20.26 -30.30
N TRP A 541 -33.38 19.65 -31.11
CA TRP A 541 -33.42 19.86 -32.56
C TRP A 541 -34.85 20.08 -33.08
N GLY A 542 -35.00 20.92 -34.10
CA GLY A 542 -36.23 21.19 -34.82
C GLY A 542 -36.10 20.89 -36.31
N TRP A 543 -37.09 20.23 -36.88
CA TRP A 543 -37.18 19.90 -38.30
C TRP A 543 -38.24 20.75 -38.98
N GLU A 544 -37.94 21.28 -40.15
CA GLU A 544 -38.86 22.12 -40.90
C GLU A 544 -39.01 21.60 -42.31
N PHE A 545 -40.24 21.54 -42.77
CA PHE A 545 -40.59 20.95 -44.05
C PHE A 545 -41.48 21.89 -44.84
N TYR A 546 -41.18 22.03 -46.13
CA TYR A 546 -41.95 22.83 -47.07
C TYR A 546 -42.60 21.96 -48.15
N LYS A 547 -43.88 22.21 -48.43
CA LYS A 547 -44.73 21.32 -49.23
C LYS A 547 -44.77 19.90 -48.70
N MET A 548 -44.84 19.76 -47.37
CA MET A 548 -44.88 18.45 -46.75
C MET A 548 -46.21 17.76 -47.09
N THR A 549 -46.15 16.51 -47.56
CA THR A 549 -47.32 15.72 -47.94
C THR A 549 -47.13 14.29 -47.47
N GLN A 550 -48.09 13.77 -46.70
CA GLN A 550 -48.10 12.37 -46.29
C GLN A 550 -48.45 11.50 -47.49
N THR A 551 -47.60 10.52 -47.79
CA THR A 551 -47.79 9.58 -48.92
C THR A 551 -48.04 8.15 -48.48
N GLY A 552 -47.96 7.88 -47.17
CA GLY A 552 -48.34 6.62 -46.54
C GLY A 552 -48.30 6.73 -45.01
N PRO A 553 -48.53 5.63 -44.27
CA PRO A 553 -48.69 5.66 -42.81
C PRO A 553 -47.50 6.30 -42.07
N LEU A 554 -46.28 6.00 -42.48
CA LEU A 554 -45.03 6.56 -41.93
C LEU A 554 -44.11 7.14 -43.02
N THR A 555 -44.67 7.44 -44.19
CA THR A 555 -43.91 7.96 -45.33
C THR A 555 -44.47 9.32 -45.76
N TRP A 556 -43.54 10.25 -45.95
CA TRP A 556 -43.82 11.63 -46.27
C TRP A 556 -42.94 12.10 -47.41
N THR A 557 -43.42 13.10 -48.12
CA THR A 557 -42.63 13.82 -49.12
C THR A 557 -42.55 15.29 -48.75
N THR A 558 -41.47 15.93 -49.16
CA THR A 558 -41.26 17.37 -49.00
C THR A 558 -40.52 17.91 -50.21
N THR A 559 -40.45 19.23 -50.38
CA THR A 559 -39.62 19.85 -51.44
C THR A 559 -38.46 20.68 -50.88
N ARG A 560 -38.43 20.87 -49.56
CA ARG A 560 -37.30 21.43 -48.81
C ARG A 560 -37.42 21.01 -47.36
N VAL A 561 -36.29 20.64 -46.78
CA VAL A 561 -36.18 20.31 -45.36
C VAL A 561 -35.00 21.06 -44.74
N VAL A 562 -35.18 21.50 -43.51
CA VAL A 562 -34.15 22.11 -42.67
C VAL A 562 -34.15 21.39 -41.32
N ARG A 563 -32.96 21.15 -40.76
CA ARG A 563 -32.80 20.71 -39.37
C ARG A 563 -32.03 21.77 -38.60
N THR A 564 -32.60 22.24 -37.49
CA THR A 564 -32.15 23.39 -36.71
C THR A 564 -31.80 22.95 -35.29
N ASP A 565 -30.63 23.36 -34.80
CA ASP A 565 -30.24 23.19 -33.38
C ASP A 565 -31.02 24.22 -32.54
N LEU A 566 -31.82 23.75 -31.58
CA LEU A 566 -32.62 24.59 -30.68
C LEU A 566 -31.87 24.96 -29.40
N THR A 567 -30.71 24.37 -29.16
CA THR A 567 -29.82 24.66 -28.02
C THR A 567 -28.76 25.71 -28.34
N GLY A 568 -28.38 25.82 -29.62
CA GLY A 568 -27.33 26.72 -30.09
C GLY A 568 -27.81 28.13 -30.49
N ASP A 569 -26.82 28.96 -30.84
CA ASP A 569 -26.97 30.36 -31.29
C ASP A 569 -27.12 30.48 -32.82
N GLY A 570 -27.68 29.48 -33.53
CA GLY A 570 -28.36 29.78 -34.80
C GLY A 570 -28.60 28.79 -35.92
N MET A 571 -29.45 29.25 -36.82
CA MET A 571 -29.89 28.57 -38.03
C MET A 571 -28.90 28.72 -39.17
N LYS A 572 -28.72 27.63 -39.91
CA LYS A 572 -27.97 27.63 -41.16
C LYS A 572 -28.84 27.85 -42.41
N ASP A 573 -30.18 27.77 -42.30
CA ASP A 573 -31.15 28.01 -43.40
C ASP A 573 -32.61 28.01 -42.91
N GLY A 574 -33.55 28.70 -43.57
CA GLY A 574 -35.00 28.67 -43.27
C GLY A 574 -35.90 28.21 -44.43
N SER A 575 -37.22 28.09 -44.21
CA SER A 575 -38.17 27.65 -45.26
C SER A 575 -38.32 28.69 -46.40
N ARG A 576 -38.57 28.25 -47.66
CA ARG A 576 -38.37 29.05 -48.89
C ARG A 576 -39.14 30.39 -48.97
N ALA A 577 -40.28 30.55 -48.30
CA ALA A 577 -41.06 31.80 -48.38
C ALA A 577 -40.48 32.94 -47.50
N SER A 578 -39.81 32.59 -46.39
CA SER A 578 -39.23 33.54 -45.43
C SER A 578 -37.71 33.54 -45.43
N SER A 579 -37.05 32.48 -45.90
CA SER A 579 -35.59 32.23 -45.79
C SER A 579 -35.03 32.31 -44.36
N ILE A 580 -35.93 32.40 -43.37
CA ILE A 580 -35.71 32.43 -41.93
C ILE A 580 -36.57 31.30 -41.40
N SER A 581 -36.03 30.43 -40.55
CA SER A 581 -36.90 29.46 -39.90
C SER A 581 -37.85 30.09 -38.93
N PHE A 582 -38.99 29.44 -38.83
CA PHE A 582 -39.98 29.75 -37.82
C PHE A 582 -39.57 29.24 -36.43
N TYR A 583 -38.47 28.49 -36.29
CA TYR A 583 -37.89 28.09 -35.00
C TYR A 583 -36.78 29.01 -34.51
N GLY A 584 -36.00 29.56 -35.43
CA GLY A 584 -34.80 30.30 -35.11
C GLY A 584 -34.97 31.80 -35.24
N GLY A 585 -34.49 32.49 -34.22
CA GLY A 585 -34.09 33.88 -34.31
C GLY A 585 -32.57 33.99 -34.24
N LEU A 586 -31.80 33.29 -35.08
CA LEU A 586 -30.35 33.26 -34.91
C LEU A 586 -29.55 33.02 -36.21
N ILE A 587 -28.60 33.93 -36.44
CA ILE A 587 -27.66 34.03 -37.56
C ILE A 587 -26.27 34.23 -36.92
N ARG A 588 -25.18 33.65 -37.46
CA ARG A 588 -23.85 33.67 -36.82
C ARG A 588 -23.28 35.09 -36.72
N LYS A 589 -22.32 35.28 -35.81
CA LYS A 589 -21.64 36.56 -35.54
C LYS A 589 -21.09 37.29 -36.78
N GLU A 590 -20.58 36.56 -37.78
CA GLU A 590 -20.12 37.15 -39.05
C GLU A 590 -21.25 37.45 -40.06
N GLU A 591 -22.38 36.76 -39.96
CA GLU A 591 -23.54 36.92 -40.85
C GLU A 591 -24.45 38.08 -40.40
N LEU A 592 -24.24 38.61 -39.18
CA LEU A 592 -24.84 39.85 -38.66
C LEU A 592 -24.35 41.14 -39.33
N ARG A 593 -23.34 41.10 -40.22
CA ARG A 593 -22.87 42.30 -40.94
C ARG A 593 -23.68 42.62 -42.21
N SER A 594 -24.66 41.80 -42.61
CA SER A 594 -25.30 41.97 -43.92
C SER A 594 -26.81 41.71 -44.08
N LEU A 595 -27.63 41.53 -43.03
CA LEU A 595 -29.10 41.57 -43.17
C LEU A 595 -29.78 42.37 -42.06
N SER A 596 -30.80 43.13 -42.43
CA SER A 596 -30.97 44.45 -41.85
C SER A 596 -32.06 44.56 -40.73
N ILE A 597 -32.74 43.51 -40.24
CA ILE A 597 -33.71 43.63 -39.11
C ILE A 597 -33.68 42.44 -38.12
N ARG A 598 -33.86 42.71 -36.81
CA ARG A 598 -33.73 41.78 -35.65
C ARG A 598 -35.08 41.67 -34.89
N HIS A 599 -35.87 40.57 -34.85
CA HIS A 599 -37.14 40.53 -34.06
C HIS A 599 -37.62 39.13 -33.59
N THR A 600 -38.60 39.08 -32.67
CA THR A 600 -39.21 37.86 -32.09
C THR A 600 -40.72 37.73 -32.25
N LEU A 601 -41.49 38.80 -32.01
CA LEU A 601 -42.94 38.75 -32.10
C LEU A 601 -43.41 39.29 -33.45
N ALA A 602 -44.17 38.45 -34.14
CA ALA A 602 -44.69 38.72 -35.46
C ALA A 602 -46.20 38.92 -35.42
N VAL A 603 -46.67 39.99 -36.05
CA VAL A 603 -48.08 40.29 -36.27
C VAL A 603 -48.37 40.28 -37.77
N GLY A 604 -49.44 39.61 -38.18
CA GLY A 604 -50.00 39.69 -39.52
C GLY A 604 -51.23 40.58 -39.51
N ILE A 605 -51.50 41.30 -40.59
CA ILE A 605 -52.67 42.19 -40.70
C ILE A 605 -53.42 42.00 -42.03
N PRO A 606 -54.70 42.40 -42.14
CA PRO A 606 -55.48 42.33 -43.38
C PRO A 606 -54.83 43.01 -44.57
N ASN A 607 -55.14 42.50 -45.75
CA ASN A 607 -54.57 42.97 -47.01
C ASN A 607 -54.89 44.45 -47.28
N GLU A 608 -56.09 44.91 -46.95
CA GLU A 608 -56.53 46.30 -47.08
C GLU A 608 -55.75 47.29 -46.21
N MET A 609 -55.16 46.83 -45.10
CA MET A 609 -54.27 47.65 -44.26
C MET A 609 -52.83 47.70 -44.81
N LEU A 610 -52.50 46.81 -45.76
CA LEU A 610 -51.16 46.64 -46.35
C LEU A 610 -51.03 47.15 -47.79
N LYS A 611 -52.13 47.46 -48.49
CA LYS A 611 -52.07 47.93 -49.89
C LYS A 611 -51.33 49.27 -50.00
N MET A 612 -50.28 49.49 -50.82
CA MET A 612 -49.59 48.65 -51.82
C MET A 612 -48.10 49.02 -51.96
N GLY A 613 -47.22 48.03 -52.15
CA GLY A 613 -45.94 48.17 -52.87
C GLY A 613 -44.86 47.16 -52.44
N PRO A 614 -43.61 47.29 -52.94
CA PRO A 614 -42.53 46.35 -52.67
C PRO A 614 -41.92 46.48 -51.29
N VAL A 615 -41.56 45.32 -50.75
CA VAL A 615 -40.86 45.09 -49.50
C VAL A 615 -39.41 45.57 -49.64
N TRP A 616 -38.88 46.07 -48.53
CA TRP A 616 -37.46 46.29 -48.30
C TRP A 616 -36.57 45.12 -48.81
N PRO A 617 -35.41 45.37 -49.46
CA PRO A 617 -35.20 44.74 -50.75
C PRO A 617 -34.35 43.47 -50.67
N ALA A 618 -34.57 42.55 -51.60
CA ALA A 618 -33.40 42.04 -52.30
C ALA A 618 -32.73 43.26 -52.97
N ARG A 619 -31.66 43.76 -52.35
CA ARG A 619 -30.92 45.03 -52.58
C ARG A 619 -30.58 45.41 -54.04
N THR A 620 -30.85 44.55 -55.02
CA THR A 620 -30.45 44.70 -56.42
C THR A 620 -31.53 45.25 -57.36
N GLN A 621 -32.65 45.78 -56.85
CA GLN A 621 -33.76 46.25 -57.72
C GLN A 621 -34.13 47.74 -57.70
N ASP A 622 -33.61 48.62 -56.85
CA ASP A 622 -34.06 50.03 -56.85
C ASP A 622 -32.93 51.04 -57.11
N GLY A 623 -32.31 50.90 -58.29
CA GLY A 623 -31.52 51.96 -58.94
C GLY A 623 -32.36 52.87 -59.84
N ASP A 624 -33.68 52.92 -59.67
CA ASP A 624 -34.57 53.88 -60.34
C ASP A 624 -35.11 54.90 -59.31
N ALA A 625 -35.05 56.18 -59.65
CA ALA A 625 -35.22 57.29 -58.74
C ALA A 625 -36.70 57.70 -58.63
N SER A 626 -37.18 57.86 -57.38
CA SER A 626 -38.31 58.70 -56.91
C SER A 626 -39.61 58.04 -56.39
N LEU A 627 -39.59 56.74 -56.05
CA LEU A 627 -40.64 56.02 -55.29
C LEU A 627 -41.21 56.79 -54.06
N TYR A 628 -42.54 56.93 -53.95
CA TYR A 628 -43.26 57.29 -52.71
C TYR A 628 -44.54 56.43 -52.53
N TYR A 629 -44.72 55.90 -51.32
CA TYR A 629 -45.74 54.91 -50.91
C TYR A 629 -46.86 55.57 -50.08
N SER A 630 -48.13 55.10 -50.15
CA SER A 630 -49.30 55.78 -49.51
C SER A 630 -50.19 54.91 -48.58
N GLY A 631 -49.73 53.73 -48.14
CA GLY A 631 -50.44 52.90 -47.14
C GLY A 631 -50.30 53.43 -45.70
N GLN A 632 -51.26 53.13 -44.81
CA GLN A 632 -51.23 53.66 -43.43
C GLN A 632 -50.36 52.84 -42.45
N ILE A 633 -50.19 51.51 -42.60
CA ILE A 633 -49.32 50.69 -41.71
C ILE A 633 -48.34 49.83 -42.53
N PRO A 634 -47.07 50.26 -42.70
CA PRO A 634 -46.06 49.48 -43.42
C PRO A 634 -45.66 48.15 -42.74
N MET A 635 -45.15 47.18 -43.51
CA MET A 635 -44.45 46.02 -42.94
C MET A 635 -43.19 46.47 -42.19
N GLY A 636 -42.86 45.79 -41.09
CA GLY A 636 -41.81 46.21 -40.16
C GLY A 636 -42.24 47.27 -39.15
N THR A 637 -43.47 47.81 -39.25
CA THR A 637 -44.03 48.71 -38.23
C THR A 637 -44.07 48.01 -36.87
N MET A 638 -43.55 48.70 -35.85
CA MET A 638 -43.58 48.22 -34.47
C MET A 638 -44.85 48.69 -33.77
N LEU A 639 -45.49 47.74 -33.10
CA LEU A 639 -46.68 47.95 -32.29
C LEU A 639 -46.38 47.50 -30.87
N ALA A 640 -46.80 48.26 -29.87
CA ALA A 640 -46.55 47.91 -28.49
C ALA A 640 -47.54 48.52 -27.51
N ILE A 641 -47.55 47.98 -26.29
CA ILE A 641 -48.33 48.53 -25.18
C ILE A 641 -47.48 49.59 -24.47
N PRO A 642 -47.97 50.82 -24.24
CA PRO A 642 -47.24 51.80 -23.47
C PRO A 642 -46.89 51.28 -22.07
N GLY A 643 -45.67 51.54 -21.60
CA GLY A 643 -45.23 51.15 -20.24
C GLY A 643 -46.02 51.82 -19.11
N THR A 644 -46.78 52.88 -19.39
CA THR A 644 -47.71 53.52 -18.44
C THR A 644 -48.98 52.72 -18.18
N VAL A 645 -49.26 51.69 -18.99
CA VAL A 645 -50.39 50.79 -18.78
C VAL A 645 -50.01 49.75 -17.72
N ASP A 646 -50.77 49.69 -16.63
CA ASP A 646 -50.56 48.66 -15.60
C ASP A 646 -51.21 47.33 -16.03
N VAL A 647 -50.44 46.50 -16.72
CA VAL A 647 -50.91 45.21 -17.25
C VAL A 647 -51.26 44.19 -16.17
N THR A 648 -50.83 44.38 -14.92
CA THR A 648 -51.11 43.44 -13.82
C THR A 648 -52.57 43.49 -13.35
N LYS A 649 -53.26 44.61 -13.61
CA LYS A 649 -54.67 44.81 -13.26
C LYS A 649 -55.66 44.28 -14.29
N LEU A 650 -55.17 43.71 -15.40
CA LEU A 650 -56.00 43.25 -16.52
C LEU A 650 -56.57 41.83 -16.32
N GLY A 651 -56.26 41.16 -15.21
CA GLY A 651 -56.74 39.81 -14.92
C GLY A 651 -56.38 38.80 -16.01
N LEU A 652 -55.10 38.81 -16.42
CA LEU A 652 -54.54 37.93 -17.45
C LEU A 652 -54.10 36.61 -16.82
N THR A 653 -54.09 35.52 -17.60
CA THR A 653 -53.40 34.29 -17.19
C THR A 653 -51.89 34.52 -17.09
N PRO A 654 -51.12 33.61 -16.46
CA PRO A 654 -49.67 33.75 -16.41
C PRO A 654 -49.02 33.92 -17.78
N GLU A 655 -49.50 33.19 -18.80
CA GLU A 655 -49.04 33.29 -20.19
C GLU A 655 -49.46 34.60 -20.85
N GLY A 656 -50.70 35.05 -20.62
CA GLY A 656 -51.19 36.34 -21.08
C GLY A 656 -50.43 37.51 -20.44
N LEU A 657 -50.07 37.41 -19.16
CA LEU A 657 -49.26 38.40 -18.46
C LEU A 657 -47.81 38.42 -18.97
N ALA A 658 -47.24 37.26 -19.30
CA ALA A 658 -45.93 37.17 -19.94
C ALA A 658 -45.94 37.84 -21.33
N LEU A 659 -46.96 37.56 -22.15
CA LEU A 659 -47.18 38.24 -23.44
C LEU A 659 -47.36 39.75 -23.26
N ALA A 660 -48.17 40.19 -22.30
CA ALA A 660 -48.41 41.61 -22.03
C ALA A 660 -47.12 42.37 -21.72
N ARG A 661 -46.29 41.79 -20.85
CA ARG A 661 -44.98 42.36 -20.49
C ARG A 661 -44.02 42.32 -21.68
N ALA A 662 -44.02 41.24 -22.48
CA ALA A 662 -43.23 41.18 -23.70
C ALA A 662 -43.63 42.28 -24.71
N LEU A 663 -44.92 42.61 -24.83
CA LEU A 663 -45.40 43.70 -25.67
C LEU A 663 -45.09 45.09 -25.12
N GLN A 664 -44.89 45.25 -23.80
CA GLN A 664 -44.42 46.50 -23.18
C GLN A 664 -42.91 46.68 -23.27
N ASP A 665 -42.16 45.58 -23.27
CA ASP A 665 -40.71 45.60 -23.20
C ASP A 665 -40.06 45.48 -24.59
N TYR A 666 -40.73 44.80 -25.54
CA TYR A 666 -40.16 44.42 -26.84
C TYR A 666 -41.11 44.61 -28.04
N GLY A 667 -42.40 44.83 -27.82
CA GLY A 667 -43.39 45.04 -28.89
C GLY A 667 -43.49 43.90 -29.90
N ALA A 668 -44.22 44.14 -30.99
CA ALA A 668 -44.40 43.19 -32.07
C ALA A 668 -44.34 43.88 -33.44
N HIS A 669 -43.78 43.20 -34.43
CA HIS A 669 -43.59 43.75 -35.77
C HIS A 669 -44.56 43.17 -36.79
N VAL A 670 -45.06 44.03 -37.67
CA VAL A 670 -45.88 43.59 -38.80
C VAL A 670 -45.00 42.81 -39.79
N LEU A 671 -45.17 41.49 -39.87
CA LEU A 671 -44.22 40.61 -40.57
C LEU A 671 -44.76 39.98 -41.85
N ILE A 672 -46.05 39.66 -41.92
CA ILE A 672 -46.64 39.00 -43.09
C ILE A 672 -48.07 39.45 -43.36
N ARG A 673 -48.56 39.12 -44.56
CA ARG A 673 -49.96 39.31 -44.94
C ARG A 673 -50.84 38.26 -44.26
N SER A 674 -51.96 38.72 -43.71
CA SER A 674 -53.01 37.87 -43.13
C SER A 674 -54.38 38.32 -43.68
N SER A 675 -55.42 37.54 -43.43
CA SER A 675 -56.82 37.96 -43.66
C SER A 675 -57.43 38.70 -42.47
N THR A 676 -56.68 38.81 -41.36
CA THR A 676 -57.11 39.37 -40.07
C THR A 676 -55.90 39.80 -39.25
N ILE A 677 -56.07 40.47 -38.10
CA ILE A 677 -54.96 40.79 -37.21
C ILE A 677 -54.56 39.53 -36.45
N ALA A 678 -53.42 38.93 -36.80
CA ALA A 678 -52.97 37.66 -36.23
C ALA A 678 -51.65 37.82 -35.50
N LEU A 679 -51.61 37.48 -34.21
CA LEU A 679 -50.34 37.23 -33.52
C LEU A 679 -49.94 35.77 -33.79
N TYR A 680 -48.72 35.57 -34.27
CA TYR A 680 -48.17 34.24 -34.48
C TYR A 680 -47.58 33.73 -33.16
N GLY A 681 -48.13 32.63 -32.66
CA GLY A 681 -47.66 31.93 -31.47
C GLY A 681 -47.33 30.47 -31.79
N GLU A 682 -46.56 29.81 -30.92
CA GLU A 682 -46.28 28.38 -31.06
C GLU A 682 -47.56 27.55 -30.90
N ALA A 683 -47.75 26.56 -31.76
CA ALA A 683 -48.92 25.67 -31.72
C ALA A 683 -48.76 24.48 -30.76
N ALA A 684 -47.64 24.39 -30.02
CA ALA A 684 -47.38 23.32 -29.04
C ALA A 684 -48.05 23.58 -27.67
N VAL A 685 -48.75 24.69 -27.53
CA VAL A 685 -49.52 25.05 -26.34
C VAL A 685 -50.81 24.23 -26.29
N ASP A 686 -51.18 23.73 -25.12
CA ASP A 686 -52.46 23.01 -24.88
C ASP A 686 -53.62 23.81 -25.52
N PRO A 687 -54.56 23.18 -26.27
CA PRO A 687 -55.70 23.88 -26.85
C PRO A 687 -56.47 24.80 -25.89
N ALA A 688 -56.54 24.46 -24.60
CA ALA A 688 -57.11 25.30 -23.54
C ALA A 688 -56.20 26.50 -23.22
N GLN A 689 -54.89 26.31 -23.16
CA GLN A 689 -53.93 27.40 -22.99
C GLN A 689 -53.90 28.33 -24.22
N ALA A 690 -54.05 27.80 -25.44
CA ALA A 690 -54.16 28.58 -26.67
C ALA A 690 -55.47 29.39 -26.71
N ALA A 691 -56.58 28.82 -26.22
CA ALA A 691 -57.85 29.53 -26.05
C ALA A 691 -57.77 30.63 -24.98
N ASN A 692 -57.08 30.38 -23.87
CA ASN A 692 -56.82 31.35 -22.80
C ASN A 692 -55.95 32.50 -23.29
N LEU A 693 -54.84 32.21 -23.98
CA LEU A 693 -53.98 33.23 -24.57
C LEU A 693 -54.72 34.05 -25.64
N SER A 694 -55.59 33.41 -26.44
CA SER A 694 -56.45 34.10 -27.40
C SER A 694 -57.44 35.05 -26.72
N THR A 695 -57.95 34.66 -25.55
CA THR A 695 -58.83 35.50 -24.71
C THR A 695 -58.06 36.69 -24.13
N ASP A 696 -56.85 36.48 -23.64
CA ASP A 696 -56.01 37.55 -23.10
C ASP A 696 -55.47 38.49 -24.18
N TRP A 697 -55.16 37.98 -25.38
CA TRP A 697 -54.76 38.83 -26.52
C TRP A 697 -55.84 39.84 -26.90
N ARG A 698 -57.13 39.49 -26.77
CA ARG A 698 -58.23 40.45 -26.98
C ARG A 698 -58.27 41.57 -25.93
N LYS A 699 -57.79 41.32 -24.71
CA LYS A 699 -57.64 42.35 -23.66
C LYS A 699 -56.44 43.25 -23.92
N LEU A 700 -55.36 42.70 -24.50
CA LEU A 700 -54.10 43.39 -24.75
C LEU A 700 -54.11 44.24 -26.01
N TYR A 701 -54.69 43.72 -27.10
CA TYR A 701 -54.69 44.36 -28.41
C TYR A 701 -55.22 45.82 -28.41
N PRO A 702 -56.34 46.17 -27.75
CA PRO A 702 -56.83 47.56 -27.68
C PRO A 702 -55.88 48.55 -27.00
N LEU A 703 -54.91 48.03 -26.22
CA LEU A 703 -53.93 48.83 -25.47
C LEU A 703 -52.70 49.15 -26.31
N MET A 704 -52.53 48.49 -27.45
CA MET A 704 -51.38 48.69 -28.33
C MET A 704 -51.48 50.00 -29.09
N ARG A 705 -50.33 50.63 -29.33
CA ARG A 705 -50.18 51.80 -30.20
C ARG A 705 -49.10 51.55 -31.24
N VAL A 706 -49.21 52.22 -32.38
CA VAL A 706 -48.09 52.36 -33.31
C VAL A 706 -47.02 53.22 -32.65
N LEU A 707 -45.76 52.81 -32.80
CA LEU A 707 -44.64 53.62 -32.35
C LEU A 707 -44.23 54.60 -33.46
N THR A 708 -44.11 55.89 -33.12
CA THR A 708 -43.80 56.98 -34.06
C THR A 708 -42.46 57.60 -33.78
N ASN A 709 -41.43 56.88 -34.18
CA ASN A 709 -40.17 57.46 -34.61
C ASN A 709 -39.44 56.37 -35.37
N ASN A 710 -39.94 56.02 -36.55
CA ASN A 710 -39.26 55.10 -37.46
C ASN A 710 -38.65 55.95 -38.57
N THR A 711 -37.46 56.49 -38.31
CA THR A 711 -36.60 57.05 -39.36
C THR A 711 -35.60 55.97 -39.79
N ALA A 712 -34.91 56.18 -40.91
CA ALA A 712 -33.86 55.26 -41.36
C ALA A 712 -32.75 55.07 -40.30
N ASP A 713 -32.50 56.10 -39.49
CA ASP A 713 -31.42 56.13 -38.49
C ASP A 713 -31.92 55.87 -37.06
N ASN A 714 -33.23 55.88 -36.85
CA ASN A 714 -33.84 55.57 -35.56
C ASN A 714 -35.07 54.70 -35.80
N VAL A 715 -34.88 53.39 -35.72
CA VAL A 715 -35.99 52.45 -35.68
C VAL A 715 -36.52 52.45 -34.26
N SER A 716 -37.80 52.78 -34.09
CA SER A 716 -38.52 52.59 -32.83
C SER A 716 -38.29 51.15 -32.37
N GLY A 717 -37.56 50.97 -31.26
CA GLY A 717 -37.12 49.66 -30.75
C GLY A 717 -35.60 49.41 -30.72
N GLY A 718 -34.76 50.29 -31.26
CA GLY A 718 -33.30 50.07 -31.30
C GLY A 718 -32.47 50.57 -30.11
N GLY A 719 -33.08 50.90 -28.96
CA GLY A 719 -32.43 51.65 -27.86
C GLY A 719 -32.29 50.90 -26.53
N THR A 720 -31.68 51.54 -25.53
CA THR A 720 -31.53 51.00 -24.16
C THR A 720 -32.90 50.60 -23.59
N ARG A 721 -32.97 49.38 -23.04
CA ARG A 721 -34.20 48.81 -22.47
C ARG A 721 -34.85 49.77 -21.47
N ARG A 722 -36.17 49.95 -21.56
CA ARG A 722 -36.93 50.76 -20.60
C ARG A 722 -36.92 50.18 -19.17
N VAL A 723 -36.87 48.85 -19.05
CA VAL A 723 -36.86 48.13 -17.78
C VAL A 723 -35.91 46.93 -17.86
N ALA A 724 -35.52 46.39 -16.69
CA ALA A 724 -34.75 45.16 -16.61
C ALA A 724 -35.49 43.98 -17.27
N PRO A 725 -34.80 42.95 -17.78
CA PRO A 725 -35.45 41.74 -18.27
C PRO A 725 -36.41 41.20 -17.19
N LEU A 726 -37.61 40.75 -17.59
CA LEU A 726 -38.48 40.03 -16.67
C LEU A 726 -37.70 38.90 -16.01
N PRO A 727 -37.76 38.75 -14.67
CA PRO A 727 -37.30 37.52 -14.05
C PRO A 727 -38.06 36.36 -14.69
N ASP A 728 -37.38 35.24 -14.90
CA ASP A 728 -38.02 34.02 -15.38
C ASP A 728 -39.24 33.76 -14.48
N LEU A 729 -40.45 33.83 -15.05
CA LEU A 729 -41.66 33.59 -14.29
C LEU A 729 -41.59 32.15 -13.77
N ASP A 730 -41.56 32.01 -12.44
CA ASP A 730 -41.63 30.72 -11.78
C ASP A 730 -43.04 30.15 -12.00
N LEU A 731 -43.20 29.37 -13.06
CA LEU A 731 -44.40 28.59 -13.32
C LEU A 731 -44.17 27.17 -12.80
N THR A 732 -43.98 27.04 -11.49
CA THR A 732 -44.18 25.73 -10.86
C THR A 732 -45.61 25.26 -11.17
N PRO A 733 -45.79 24.02 -11.66
CA PRO A 733 -47.10 23.44 -11.95
C PRO A 733 -48.04 23.40 -10.75
#